data_AF-A0A0K8MDF5-F1
#
_entry.id   AF-A0A0K8MDF5-F1
#
_cell.length_a   1.000
_cell.length_b   1.000
_cell.length_c   1.000
_cell.angle_alpha   90.00
_cell.angle_beta   90.00
_cell.angle_gamma   90.00
#
_symmetry.space_group_name_H-M   'P 1'
#
loop_
_entity.id
_entity.type
_entity.pdbx_description
1 polymer ?
#
loop_
_entity_poly.entity_id
_entity_poly.type
_entity_poly.pdbx_seq_one_letter_code
_entity_poly.pdbx_strand_id
1 'polypeptide(L)'
;MPYSQFILLNDPLFILILGEIMVYRKLRKYFYSLATLVTLMVPQESMAKISPKAFKGITKYFNDGQEYYSPVLGEAALESGLIYNLRFYGNFDPKYEKNNSRLYIADSARDALSDLVKTLFPSPAGQLSIETMGKDNFGKYVRDPATVALLLNFSKEVRTYLTFKKELSQEISRVNMQNQPLRDELSLMQEAIAKIRTTIDSNNAEKERLKKQELPKEQMKKSLADRDSVIKDLKDKLKGYTQQKNTLERQIKAEKALITEQETKTQALFEQKKNTLHQKIAESLDFPGDQRKTFQGVQNVLSYIEKSIKQEKDFLYPEHTTEQVISAFFCEKFNHQKDIWALLHHLDGEIVNKSAPLPIEEDYLTKEDLSDIASKPSYDLDDVFALVNAGVFDLVTPYKSGSVVSNGQAYPYDRANDSILNTSPTFAECAETSARHIMNLLLFNRHEKIFDLRDIEAYVKKQGKPNPYFEKFSEFYQVQPPSSANNGDLVMRSLWNRVVGDLNAFKDSSEEIIYMKDSNEVSSSFINFINIFQKIFGLSLEDFPKGSFDDEKTWLKNSLKTLFTAVNPQRTYEMDLSELRKSGDGITGTLPVTVQEAGTDLFSFDFCIEFKRHSEIRNLTILKETEVADYTPELTSHRNTVHGSTAEEALWLLGGNEALQSKAHHPLHALFKLGLSDNNSRIDALGTLHNNYENWKASGQNISLFKTMLRNILSDISWNDMHTVESISPAILNL
;
A
#
# COMPACT_ATOMS: atom_id res chain seq x y z
N MET A 1 44.12 46.43 -24.13
CA MET A 1 44.39 46.04 -25.54
C MET A 1 44.40 44.52 -25.62
N PRO A 2 43.77 43.89 -26.63
CA PRO A 2 42.55 44.28 -27.37
C PRO A 2 41.46 43.17 -27.23
N TYR A 3 40.13 43.39 -27.16
CA TYR A 3 39.16 44.25 -27.88
C TYR A 3 39.13 44.08 -29.41
N SER A 4 38.23 43.23 -29.89
CA SER A 4 37.48 43.22 -31.16
C SER A 4 37.02 41.77 -31.40
N GLN A 5 35.78 41.41 -31.70
CA GLN A 5 34.82 42.00 -32.62
C GLN A 5 33.38 41.73 -32.14
N PHE A 6 32.60 42.80 -32.03
CA PHE A 6 31.14 42.78 -32.09
C PHE A 6 30.76 42.81 -33.58
N ILE A 7 29.99 41.84 -34.05
CA ILE A 7 29.17 41.99 -35.27
C ILE A 7 27.71 42.00 -34.84
N LEU A 8 27.06 43.11 -35.18
CA LEU A 8 25.64 43.40 -35.07
C LEU A 8 24.81 42.38 -35.87
N LEU A 9 23.80 41.80 -35.23
CA LEU A 9 22.63 41.24 -35.90
C LEU A 9 21.39 41.97 -35.37
N ASN A 10 21.12 43.15 -35.95
CA ASN A 10 19.85 43.85 -35.86
C ASN A 10 18.89 43.25 -36.89
N ASP A 11 18.40 42.03 -36.62
CA ASP A 11 17.28 41.46 -37.38
C ASP A 11 15.99 41.61 -36.56
N PRO A 12 15.03 42.46 -36.99
CA PRO A 12 13.74 42.63 -36.33
C PRO A 12 12.95 41.33 -36.19
N LEU A 13 13.18 40.35 -37.09
CA LEU A 13 12.52 39.04 -37.05
C LEU A 13 13.04 38.19 -35.88
N PHE A 14 14.32 38.33 -35.52
CA PHE A 14 14.95 37.58 -34.43
C PHE A 14 14.50 38.08 -33.05
N ILE A 15 14.24 39.39 -32.93
CA ILE A 15 13.68 40.00 -31.70
C ILE A 15 12.19 39.64 -31.54
N LEU A 16 11.44 39.53 -32.65
CA LEU A 16 10.03 39.07 -32.60
C LEU A 16 9.93 37.60 -32.17
N ILE A 17 10.79 36.73 -32.70
CA ILE A 17 10.84 35.29 -32.37
C ILE A 17 11.28 35.07 -30.91
N LEU A 18 12.26 35.83 -30.41
CA LEU A 18 12.65 35.77 -28.99
C LEU A 18 11.58 36.34 -28.05
N GLY A 19 10.87 37.38 -28.48
CA GLY A 19 9.72 37.95 -27.77
C GLY A 19 8.55 36.97 -27.66
N GLU A 20 8.19 36.29 -28.75
CA GLU A 20 7.17 35.24 -28.74
C GLU A 20 7.61 34.02 -27.93
N ILE A 21 8.88 33.59 -28.02
CA ILE A 21 9.40 32.46 -27.22
C ILE A 21 9.46 32.82 -25.72
N MET A 22 9.75 34.07 -25.35
CA MET A 22 9.74 34.52 -23.94
C MET A 22 8.32 34.68 -23.41
N VAL A 23 7.38 35.18 -24.22
CA VAL A 23 5.96 35.28 -23.86
C VAL A 23 5.35 33.88 -23.77
N TYR A 24 5.69 32.95 -24.66
CA TYR A 24 5.29 31.54 -24.59
C TYR A 24 5.93 30.81 -23.41
N ARG A 25 7.18 31.12 -23.03
CA ARG A 25 7.83 30.58 -21.82
C ARG A 25 7.22 31.13 -20.52
N LYS A 26 6.86 32.42 -20.46
CA LYS A 26 6.15 33.00 -19.32
C LYS A 26 4.72 32.48 -19.23
N LEU A 27 3.95 32.48 -20.32
CA LEU A 27 2.59 31.94 -20.38
C LEU A 27 2.57 30.44 -20.09
N ARG A 28 3.57 29.66 -20.53
CA ARG A 28 3.69 28.25 -20.18
C ARG A 28 4.00 28.03 -18.69
N LYS A 29 4.80 28.89 -18.06
CA LYS A 29 4.99 28.90 -16.59
C LYS A 29 3.68 29.23 -15.86
N TYR A 30 2.89 30.16 -16.38
CA TYR A 30 1.58 30.54 -15.82
C TYR A 30 0.47 29.51 -16.07
N PHE A 31 0.47 28.82 -17.22
CA PHE A 31 -0.51 27.75 -17.53
C PHE A 31 -0.18 26.46 -16.79
N TYR A 32 1.10 26.14 -16.58
CA TYR A 32 1.47 25.08 -15.66
C TYR A 32 1.17 25.47 -14.23
N SER A 33 1.45 26.70 -13.78
CA SER A 33 1.07 27.11 -12.42
C SER A 33 -0.44 27.15 -12.21
N LEU A 34 -1.27 27.46 -13.22
CA LEU A 34 -2.74 27.44 -13.09
C LEU A 34 -3.33 26.01 -13.12
N ALA A 35 -2.78 25.11 -13.93
CA ALA A 35 -3.14 23.69 -13.88
C ALA A 35 -2.64 22.99 -12.60
N THR A 36 -1.63 23.57 -11.93
CA THR A 36 -1.02 23.05 -10.70
C THR A 36 -1.58 23.69 -9.42
N LEU A 37 -2.12 24.92 -9.50
CA LEU A 37 -2.87 25.59 -8.42
C LEU A 37 -4.11 24.77 -8.01
N VAL A 38 -4.60 23.94 -8.94
CA VAL A 38 -5.82 23.13 -8.78
C VAL A 38 -5.51 21.68 -8.40
N THR A 39 -4.28 21.17 -8.58
CA THR A 39 -3.91 19.79 -8.17
C THR A 39 -3.74 19.60 -6.67
N LEU A 40 -3.73 20.69 -5.88
CA LEU A 40 -3.65 20.64 -4.42
C LEU A 40 -4.85 21.27 -3.70
N MET A 41 -5.93 21.61 -4.43
CA MET A 41 -7.26 21.67 -3.82
C MET A 41 -7.74 20.24 -3.57
N VAL A 42 -7.06 19.52 -2.69
CA VAL A 42 -7.64 18.34 -2.04
C VAL A 42 -8.86 18.89 -1.30
N PRO A 43 -10.08 18.39 -1.57
CA PRO A 43 -11.23 18.74 -0.76
C PRO A 43 -10.86 18.58 0.71
N GLN A 44 -11.18 19.57 1.54
CA GLN A 44 -10.95 19.60 2.99
C GLN A 44 -11.76 18.53 3.76
N GLU A 45 -12.04 17.38 3.15
CA GLU A 45 -12.48 16.22 3.91
C GLU A 45 -11.22 15.72 4.63
N SER A 46 -11.14 16.02 5.94
CA SER A 46 -10.23 15.41 6.90
C SER A 46 -9.88 13.99 6.46
N MET A 47 -8.59 13.61 6.38
CA MET A 47 -8.18 12.27 5.94
C MET A 47 -9.07 11.22 6.62
N ALA A 48 -9.98 10.64 5.84
CA ALA A 48 -11.08 9.85 6.35
C ALA A 48 -10.54 8.46 6.68
N LYS A 49 -10.04 8.26 7.90
CA LYS A 49 -9.54 6.96 8.35
C LYS A 49 -10.37 6.40 9.49
N ILE A 50 -10.81 5.16 9.36
CA ILE A 50 -11.55 4.44 10.41
C ILE A 50 -10.66 4.27 11.66
N SER A 51 -11.20 4.59 12.84
CA SER A 51 -10.48 4.33 14.11
C SER A 51 -10.33 2.82 14.37
N PRO A 52 -9.19 2.34 14.90
CA PRO A 52 -9.06 0.93 15.34
C PRO A 52 -10.17 0.48 16.30
N LYS A 53 -10.73 1.40 17.10
CA LYS A 53 -11.84 1.10 18.01
C LYS A 53 -13.15 0.76 17.31
N ALA A 54 -13.32 1.15 16.04
CA ALA A 54 -14.52 0.85 15.27
C ALA A 54 -14.62 -0.62 14.87
N PHE A 55 -13.54 -1.41 15.03
CA PHE A 55 -13.49 -2.78 14.53
C PHE A 55 -14.10 -3.84 15.47
N LYS A 56 -14.79 -3.43 16.53
CA LYS A 56 -15.41 -4.32 17.51
C LYS A 56 -16.52 -5.17 16.88
N GLY A 57 -16.36 -6.49 16.94
CA GLY A 57 -17.41 -7.47 16.64
C GLY A 57 -17.90 -7.46 15.19
N ILE A 58 -17.01 -7.22 14.23
CA ILE A 58 -17.24 -7.25 12.79
C ILE A 58 -17.18 -8.68 12.25
N THR A 59 -16.15 -9.44 12.60
CA THR A 59 -15.88 -10.77 12.03
C THR A 59 -17.00 -11.78 12.27
N LYS A 60 -17.75 -11.65 13.37
CA LYS A 60 -18.93 -12.48 13.67
C LYS A 60 -20.05 -12.44 12.61
N TYR A 61 -20.04 -11.45 11.72
CA TYR A 61 -21.03 -11.32 10.64
C TYR A 61 -20.60 -12.01 9.34
N PHE A 62 -19.35 -12.50 9.25
CA PHE A 62 -18.88 -13.26 8.10
C PHE A 62 -19.28 -14.73 8.25
N ASN A 63 -19.57 -15.39 7.12
CA ASN A 63 -19.73 -16.84 7.11
C ASN A 63 -18.36 -17.50 7.32
N ASP A 64 -18.34 -18.70 7.89
CA ASP A 64 -17.11 -19.46 8.14
C ASP A 64 -16.19 -19.53 6.90
N GLY A 65 -14.95 -19.12 7.06
CA GLY A 65 -13.94 -19.09 5.99
C GLY A 65 -14.06 -17.90 5.03
N GLN A 66 -14.92 -16.92 5.32
CA GLN A 66 -15.08 -15.67 4.57
C GLN A 66 -14.51 -14.45 5.31
N GLU A 67 -13.76 -14.65 6.38
CA GLU A 67 -13.18 -13.59 7.22
C GLU A 67 -12.13 -12.75 6.45
N TYR A 68 -11.57 -13.29 5.36
CA TYR A 68 -10.65 -12.57 4.46
C TYR A 68 -11.26 -11.34 3.77
N TYR A 69 -12.59 -11.24 3.76
CA TYR A 69 -13.32 -10.08 3.25
C TYR A 69 -13.58 -9.01 4.33
N SER A 70 -13.10 -9.25 5.56
CA SER A 70 -13.25 -8.32 6.68
C SER A 70 -12.40 -7.07 6.49
N PRO A 71 -12.95 -5.87 6.73
CA PRO A 71 -12.17 -4.64 6.68
C PRO A 71 -11.05 -4.59 7.74
N VAL A 72 -11.09 -5.44 8.77
CA VAL A 72 -9.99 -5.61 9.75
C VAL A 72 -8.65 -5.87 9.05
N LEU A 73 -8.64 -6.72 8.03
CA LEU A 73 -7.41 -7.02 7.29
C LEU A 73 -6.91 -5.81 6.50
N GLY A 74 -7.83 -4.98 6.02
CA GLY A 74 -7.51 -3.71 5.36
C GLY A 74 -6.83 -2.74 6.31
N GLU A 75 -7.41 -2.54 7.50
CA GLU A 75 -6.82 -1.68 8.53
C GLU A 75 -5.49 -2.22 9.03
N ALA A 76 -5.37 -3.53 9.24
CA ALA A 76 -4.10 -4.16 9.59
C ALA A 76 -3.01 -3.93 8.54
N ALA A 77 -3.37 -3.96 7.25
CA ALA A 77 -2.45 -3.67 6.16
C ALA A 77 -2.03 -2.19 6.08
N LEU A 78 -2.92 -1.27 6.46
CA LEU A 78 -2.61 0.16 6.55
C LEU A 78 -1.71 0.44 7.76
N GLU A 79 -2.08 -0.02 8.95
CA GLU A 79 -1.34 0.25 10.20
C GLU A 79 0.05 -0.40 10.23
N SER A 80 0.21 -1.59 9.65
CA SER A 80 1.52 -2.24 9.52
C SER A 80 2.44 -1.55 8.50
N GLY A 81 1.91 -0.64 7.68
CA GLY A 81 2.63 -0.04 6.56
C GLY A 81 2.71 -0.95 5.33
N LEU A 82 2.11 -2.15 5.33
CA LEU A 82 2.17 -3.11 4.24
C LEU A 82 1.75 -2.50 2.91
N ILE A 83 0.61 -1.80 2.87
CA ILE A 83 0.09 -1.18 1.64
C ILE A 83 1.11 -0.19 1.06
N TYR A 84 1.71 0.65 1.91
CA TYR A 84 2.73 1.61 1.50
C TYR A 84 4.02 0.91 1.06
N ASN A 85 4.38 -0.17 1.73
CA ASN A 85 5.58 -0.95 1.47
C ASN A 85 5.54 -1.70 0.13
N LEU A 86 4.34 -2.05 -0.36
CA LEU A 86 4.16 -2.79 -1.62
C LEU A 86 4.95 -2.18 -2.77
N ARG A 87 5.17 -0.85 -2.83
CA ARG A 87 5.96 -0.22 -3.92
C ARG A 87 7.46 -0.57 -3.93
N PHE A 88 7.99 -0.96 -2.77
CA PHE A 88 9.39 -1.27 -2.56
C PHE A 88 9.69 -2.75 -2.79
N TYR A 89 8.68 -3.56 -3.09
CA TYR A 89 8.81 -5.02 -3.22
C TYR A 89 9.29 -5.47 -4.62
N GLY A 90 9.74 -4.54 -5.46
CA GLY A 90 10.33 -4.83 -6.77
C GLY A 90 9.33 -5.12 -7.90
N ASN A 91 8.07 -4.83 -7.64
CA ASN A 91 6.88 -4.91 -8.48
C ASN A 91 6.54 -3.61 -9.22
N PHE A 92 7.24 -2.51 -8.93
CA PHE A 92 7.17 -1.25 -9.67
C PHE A 92 8.49 -0.91 -10.36
N ASP A 93 8.38 -0.43 -11.59
CA ASP A 93 9.46 0.21 -12.32
C ASP A 93 9.42 1.73 -12.15
N PRO A 94 10.46 2.32 -11.53
CA PRO A 94 10.49 3.74 -11.26
C PRO A 94 10.58 4.56 -12.56
N LYS A 95 9.72 5.56 -12.72
CA LYS A 95 9.86 6.61 -13.74
C LYS A 95 10.48 7.88 -13.21
N TYR A 96 11.13 8.59 -14.13
CA TYR A 96 11.80 9.86 -13.88
C TYR A 96 11.47 10.85 -15.00
N GLU A 97 11.42 12.13 -14.67
CA GLU A 97 11.38 13.20 -15.65
C GLU A 97 12.75 13.41 -16.31
N LYS A 98 12.80 14.28 -17.33
CA LYS A 98 14.04 14.60 -18.06
C LYS A 98 15.13 15.27 -17.20
N ASN A 99 14.75 15.88 -16.07
CA ASN A 99 15.65 16.48 -15.09
C ASN A 99 16.11 15.46 -14.03
N ASN A 100 15.86 14.16 -14.22
CA ASN A 100 16.08 13.06 -13.27
C ASN A 100 15.27 13.16 -11.97
N SER A 101 14.25 14.02 -11.89
CA SER A 101 13.29 13.99 -10.78
C SER A 101 12.44 12.73 -10.85
N ARG A 102 12.05 12.18 -9.70
CA ARG A 102 11.21 10.98 -9.60
C ARG A 102 9.76 11.30 -9.97
N LEU A 103 9.14 10.52 -10.85
CA LEU A 103 7.74 10.70 -11.30
C LEU A 103 6.88 9.49 -10.91
N TYR A 104 6.43 9.45 -9.66
CA TYR A 104 5.73 8.30 -9.09
C TYR A 104 4.40 7.95 -9.78
N ILE A 105 3.64 8.95 -10.25
CA ILE A 105 2.38 8.67 -10.98
C ILE A 105 2.62 7.85 -12.26
N ALA A 106 3.81 7.97 -12.85
CA ALA A 106 4.16 7.30 -14.07
C ALA A 106 4.77 5.91 -13.83
N ASP A 107 4.99 5.50 -12.58
CA ASP A 107 5.54 4.19 -12.25
C ASP A 107 4.78 3.09 -12.94
N SER A 108 5.52 2.16 -13.55
CA SER A 108 4.92 1.05 -14.27
C SER A 108 4.85 -0.15 -13.34
N ALA A 109 3.65 -0.64 -13.08
CA ALA A 109 3.46 -1.90 -12.38
C ALA A 109 3.95 -3.07 -13.24
N ARG A 110 4.52 -4.09 -12.60
CA ARG A 110 4.98 -5.33 -13.25
C ARG A 110 3.98 -6.47 -13.11
N ASP A 111 3.01 -6.34 -12.22
CA ASP A 111 1.97 -7.32 -11.94
C ASP A 111 0.61 -6.66 -11.72
N ALA A 112 -0.46 -7.47 -11.72
CA ALA A 112 -1.82 -6.96 -11.65
C ALA A 112 -2.20 -6.44 -10.26
N LEU A 113 -1.60 -6.95 -9.18
CA LEU A 113 -1.87 -6.44 -7.83
C LEU A 113 -1.32 -5.02 -7.69
N SER A 114 -0.15 -4.77 -8.26
CA SER A 114 0.51 -3.46 -8.26
C SER A 114 -0.25 -2.45 -9.12
N ASP A 115 -0.79 -2.89 -10.26
CA ASP A 115 -1.73 -2.09 -11.05
C ASP A 115 -3.00 -1.76 -10.25
N LEU A 116 -3.54 -2.73 -9.49
CA LEU A 116 -4.69 -2.52 -8.61
C LEU A 116 -4.37 -1.49 -7.52
N VAL A 117 -3.25 -1.65 -6.80
CA VAL A 117 -2.76 -0.70 -5.79
C VAL A 117 -2.59 0.69 -6.40
N LYS A 118 -1.97 0.81 -7.58
CA LYS A 118 -1.81 2.10 -8.25
C LYS A 118 -3.14 2.74 -8.67
N THR A 119 -4.15 1.92 -8.96
CA THR A 119 -5.48 2.42 -9.38
C THR A 119 -6.32 2.87 -8.18
N LEU A 120 -6.30 2.10 -7.09
CA LEU A 120 -7.02 2.41 -5.85
C LEU A 120 -6.31 3.47 -5.01
N PHE A 121 -4.99 3.46 -5.06
CA PHE A 121 -4.12 4.38 -4.33
C PHE A 121 -3.08 5.06 -5.26
N PRO A 122 -3.51 5.83 -6.28
CA PRO A 122 -2.56 6.54 -7.13
C PRO A 122 -1.60 7.41 -6.34
N SER A 123 -0.36 7.42 -6.80
CA SER A 123 0.75 8.01 -6.06
C SER A 123 1.41 9.16 -6.82
N PRO A 124 0.75 10.34 -6.92
CA PRO A 124 1.26 11.46 -7.70
C PRO A 124 2.64 11.94 -7.24
N ALA A 125 2.86 11.94 -5.92
CA ALA A 125 4.04 12.47 -5.25
C ALA A 125 4.90 11.39 -4.56
N GLY A 126 4.62 10.11 -4.77
CA GLY A 126 5.34 9.04 -4.04
C GLY A 126 4.67 8.57 -2.76
N GLN A 127 3.44 8.99 -2.53
CA GLN A 127 2.55 8.44 -1.51
C GLN A 127 1.31 7.85 -2.16
N LEU A 128 0.89 6.67 -1.71
CA LEU A 128 -0.40 6.07 -2.06
C LEU A 128 -1.53 6.99 -1.57
N SER A 129 -2.26 7.64 -2.48
CA SER A 129 -3.44 8.47 -2.18
C SER A 129 -4.68 7.86 -2.81
N ILE A 130 -5.79 7.83 -2.09
CA ILE A 130 -7.06 7.33 -2.62
C ILE A 130 -7.73 8.30 -3.60
N GLU A 131 -7.45 9.60 -3.46
CA GLU A 131 -8.00 10.65 -4.33
C GLU A 131 -6.89 11.45 -5.01
N THR A 132 -7.05 11.68 -6.32
CA THR A 132 -6.23 12.62 -7.07
C THR A 132 -7.09 13.39 -8.06
N MET A 133 -6.57 14.51 -8.58
CA MET A 133 -7.28 15.29 -9.59
C MET A 133 -7.32 14.63 -10.98
N GLY A 134 -6.65 13.49 -11.15
CA GLY A 134 -6.70 12.71 -12.38
C GLY A 134 -8.13 12.29 -12.73
N LYS A 135 -8.54 12.48 -13.98
CA LYS A 135 -9.88 12.08 -14.44
C LYS A 135 -10.11 10.57 -14.35
N ASP A 136 -9.02 9.80 -14.35
CA ASP A 136 -9.04 8.33 -14.29
C ASP A 136 -8.85 7.78 -12.86
N ASN A 137 -8.80 8.62 -11.82
CA ASN A 137 -8.69 8.14 -10.45
C ASN A 137 -10.03 7.57 -9.97
N PHE A 138 -10.04 6.25 -9.73
CA PHE A 138 -11.22 5.53 -9.26
C PHE A 138 -11.74 6.07 -7.93
N GLY A 139 -10.86 6.27 -6.95
CA GLY A 139 -11.27 6.62 -5.59
C GLY A 139 -11.96 7.99 -5.45
N LYS A 140 -11.68 8.95 -6.33
CA LYS A 140 -12.39 10.24 -6.40
C LYS A 140 -13.90 10.12 -6.61
N TYR A 141 -14.34 9.09 -7.33
CA TYR A 141 -15.74 8.88 -7.68
C TYR A 141 -16.45 7.88 -6.77
N VAL A 142 -15.73 7.26 -5.83
CA VAL A 142 -16.31 6.41 -4.78
C VAL A 142 -16.82 7.33 -3.67
N ARG A 143 -18.10 7.24 -3.31
CA ARG A 143 -18.69 8.00 -2.20
C ARG A 143 -19.49 7.12 -1.23
N ASP A 144 -19.75 5.87 -1.61
CA ASP A 144 -20.60 4.93 -0.89
C ASP A 144 -19.84 3.61 -0.63
N PRO A 145 -19.84 3.08 0.62
CA PRO A 145 -19.32 1.76 0.93
C PRO A 145 -19.83 0.63 0.02
N ALA A 146 -21.06 0.75 -0.51
CA ALA A 146 -21.65 -0.20 -1.44
C ALA A 146 -20.79 -0.45 -2.69
N THR A 147 -20.10 0.58 -3.19
CA THR A 147 -19.19 0.45 -4.34
C THR A 147 -18.02 -0.48 -4.01
N VAL A 148 -17.47 -0.41 -2.80
CA VAL A 148 -16.36 -1.28 -2.38
C VAL A 148 -16.87 -2.70 -2.11
N ALA A 149 -18.07 -2.86 -1.55
CA ALA A 149 -18.71 -4.17 -1.41
C ALA A 149 -18.86 -4.88 -2.76
N LEU A 150 -19.20 -4.16 -3.84
CA LEU A 150 -19.27 -4.74 -5.19
C LEU A 150 -17.90 -5.25 -5.69
N LEU A 151 -16.79 -4.61 -5.31
CA LEU A 151 -15.44 -5.09 -5.65
C LEU A 151 -15.09 -6.37 -4.90
N LEU A 152 -15.43 -6.45 -3.62
CA LEU A 152 -15.24 -7.66 -2.80
C LEU A 152 -16.12 -8.82 -3.26
N ASN A 153 -17.39 -8.53 -3.61
CA ASN A 153 -18.29 -9.52 -4.22
C ASN A 153 -17.70 -10.04 -5.54
N PHE A 154 -17.12 -9.16 -6.35
CA PHE A 154 -16.45 -9.58 -7.58
C PHE A 154 -15.23 -10.48 -7.31
N SER A 155 -14.39 -10.15 -6.34
CA SER A 155 -13.21 -10.98 -6.01
C SER A 155 -13.64 -12.38 -5.53
N LYS A 156 -14.74 -12.50 -4.77
CA LYS A 156 -15.38 -13.77 -4.42
C LYS A 156 -15.81 -14.57 -5.65
N GLU A 157 -16.50 -13.94 -6.59
CA GLU A 157 -16.93 -14.59 -7.84
C GLU A 157 -15.73 -15.11 -8.66
N VAL A 158 -14.62 -14.35 -8.71
CA VAL A 158 -13.38 -14.82 -9.33
C VAL A 158 -12.84 -16.08 -8.64
N ARG A 159 -12.75 -16.09 -7.30
CA ARG A 159 -12.25 -17.26 -6.55
C ARG A 159 -13.14 -18.49 -6.74
N THR A 160 -14.47 -18.31 -6.72
CA THR A 160 -15.43 -19.39 -6.99
C THR A 160 -15.24 -19.95 -8.40
N TYR A 161 -15.11 -19.06 -9.41
CA TYR A 161 -14.87 -19.48 -10.79
C TYR A 161 -13.54 -20.24 -10.97
N LEU A 162 -12.45 -19.78 -10.35
CA LEU A 162 -11.16 -20.44 -10.42
C LEU A 162 -11.17 -21.81 -9.73
N THR A 163 -11.85 -21.92 -8.59
CA THR A 163 -12.05 -23.18 -7.87
C THR A 163 -12.80 -24.18 -8.74
N PHE A 164 -13.93 -23.76 -9.32
CA PHE A 164 -14.70 -24.56 -10.26
C PHE A 164 -13.85 -25.01 -11.46
N LYS A 165 -13.06 -24.09 -12.05
CA LYS A 165 -12.19 -24.43 -13.19
C LYS A 165 -11.13 -25.47 -12.83
N LYS A 166 -10.57 -25.39 -11.62
CA LYS A 166 -9.60 -26.37 -11.10
C LYS A 166 -10.27 -27.74 -10.91
N GLU A 167 -11.43 -27.79 -10.29
CA GLU A 167 -12.21 -29.02 -10.10
C GLU A 167 -12.59 -29.66 -11.44
N LEU A 168 -13.05 -28.85 -12.40
CA LEU A 168 -13.36 -29.32 -13.75
C LEU A 168 -12.12 -29.88 -14.46
N SER A 169 -10.97 -29.23 -14.31
CA SER A 169 -9.70 -29.72 -14.87
C SER A 169 -9.29 -31.06 -14.26
N GLN A 170 -9.48 -31.24 -12.95
CA GLN A 170 -9.23 -32.51 -12.27
C GLN A 170 -10.20 -33.60 -12.74
N GLU A 171 -11.47 -33.27 -12.94
CA GLU A 171 -12.46 -34.20 -13.46
C GLU A 171 -12.16 -34.61 -14.91
N ILE A 172 -11.70 -33.67 -15.75
CA ILE A 172 -11.19 -33.97 -17.09
C ILE A 172 -10.04 -34.96 -17.03
N SER A 173 -9.09 -34.78 -16.11
CA SER A 173 -7.98 -35.72 -15.93
C SER A 173 -8.48 -37.10 -15.50
N ARG A 174 -9.44 -37.17 -14.58
CA ARG A 174 -10.06 -38.44 -14.13
C ARG A 174 -10.79 -39.16 -15.26
N VAL A 175 -11.64 -38.46 -16.01
CA VAL A 175 -12.37 -39.01 -17.16
C VAL A 175 -11.40 -39.48 -18.24
N ASN A 176 -10.30 -38.76 -18.48
CA ASN A 176 -9.26 -39.20 -19.40
C ASN A 176 -8.57 -40.49 -18.94
N MET A 177 -8.29 -40.63 -17.64
CA MET A 177 -7.73 -41.87 -17.07
C MET A 177 -8.72 -43.04 -17.12
N GLN A 178 -10.00 -42.80 -16.79
CA GLN A 178 -11.05 -43.83 -16.86
C GLN A 178 -11.31 -44.30 -18.30
N ASN A 179 -11.13 -43.41 -19.28
CA ASN A 179 -11.25 -43.74 -20.69
C ASN A 179 -9.99 -44.40 -21.29
N GLN A 180 -8.90 -44.53 -20.54
CA GLN A 180 -7.68 -45.14 -21.06
C GLN A 180 -7.88 -46.59 -21.54
N PRO A 181 -8.57 -47.48 -20.78
CA PRO A 181 -8.86 -48.84 -21.24
C PRO A 181 -9.70 -48.87 -22.54
N LEU A 182 -10.67 -47.96 -22.68
CA LEU A 182 -11.50 -47.84 -23.88
C LEU A 182 -10.67 -47.36 -25.09
N ARG A 183 -9.67 -46.49 -24.87
CA ARG A 183 -8.72 -46.06 -25.91
C ARG A 183 -7.78 -47.20 -26.32
N ASP A 184 -7.32 -47.98 -25.36
CA ASP A 184 -6.47 -49.15 -25.61
C ASP A 184 -7.27 -50.21 -26.38
N GLU A 185 -8.53 -50.47 -26.00
CA GLU A 185 -9.44 -51.35 -26.73
C GLU A 185 -9.71 -50.84 -28.15
N LEU A 186 -9.94 -49.53 -28.32
CA LEU A 186 -10.10 -48.92 -29.64
C LEU A 186 -8.85 -49.13 -30.51
N SER A 187 -7.65 -48.99 -29.94
CA SER A 187 -6.38 -49.23 -30.63
C SER A 187 -6.26 -50.69 -31.08
N LEU A 188 -6.55 -51.63 -30.18
CA LEU A 188 -6.55 -53.07 -30.49
C LEU A 188 -7.57 -53.42 -31.58
N MET A 189 -8.77 -52.82 -31.54
CA MET A 189 -9.78 -52.99 -32.59
C MET A 189 -9.31 -52.44 -33.94
N GLN A 190 -8.63 -51.29 -33.96
CA GLN A 190 -8.08 -50.71 -35.18
C GLN A 190 -7.01 -51.62 -35.81
N GLU A 191 -6.14 -52.21 -34.98
CA GLU A 191 -5.17 -53.21 -35.42
C GLU A 191 -5.85 -54.48 -35.96
N ALA A 192 -6.89 -54.98 -35.28
CA ALA A 192 -7.65 -56.14 -35.71
C ALA A 192 -8.34 -55.90 -37.06
N ILE A 193 -8.96 -54.73 -37.24
CA ILE A 193 -9.56 -54.29 -38.50
C ILE A 193 -8.51 -54.26 -39.62
N ALA A 194 -7.33 -53.70 -39.36
CA ALA A 194 -6.23 -53.64 -40.33
C ALA A 194 -5.77 -55.05 -40.74
N LYS A 195 -5.54 -55.95 -39.77
CA LYS A 195 -5.16 -57.35 -40.03
C LYS A 195 -6.22 -58.10 -40.86
N ILE A 196 -7.50 -57.93 -40.54
CA ILE A 196 -8.60 -58.56 -41.29
C ILE A 196 -8.62 -58.06 -42.74
N ARG A 197 -8.46 -56.74 -42.96
CA ARG A 197 -8.38 -56.16 -44.33
C ARG A 197 -7.23 -56.76 -45.12
N THR A 198 -6.02 -56.78 -44.56
CA THR A 198 -4.85 -57.39 -45.22
C THR A 198 -5.07 -58.88 -45.53
N THR A 199 -5.74 -59.61 -44.62
CA THR A 199 -6.06 -61.03 -44.83
C THR A 199 -7.09 -61.23 -45.96
N ILE A 200 -8.10 -60.37 -46.06
CA ILE A 200 -9.07 -60.36 -47.17
C ILE A 200 -8.35 -60.09 -48.49
N ASP A 201 -7.48 -59.07 -48.53
CA ASP A 201 -6.74 -58.70 -49.74
C ASP A 201 -5.82 -59.82 -50.21
N SER A 202 -5.11 -60.48 -49.29
CA SER A 202 -4.29 -61.66 -49.58
C SER A 202 -5.13 -62.82 -50.15
N ASN A 203 -6.30 -63.08 -49.57
CA ASN A 203 -7.21 -64.12 -50.08
C ASN A 203 -7.78 -63.79 -51.46
N ASN A 204 -8.08 -62.52 -51.74
CA ASN A 204 -8.50 -62.08 -53.08
C ASN A 204 -7.37 -62.23 -54.11
N ALA A 205 -6.15 -61.82 -53.77
CA ALA A 205 -4.99 -61.97 -54.66
C ALA A 205 -4.70 -63.44 -54.99
N GLU A 206 -4.82 -64.31 -54.01
CA GLU A 206 -4.62 -65.75 -54.18
C GLU A 206 -5.77 -66.41 -54.95
N LYS A 207 -7.01 -65.93 -54.77
CA LYS A 207 -8.16 -66.30 -55.62
C LYS A 207 -7.88 -65.97 -57.09
N GLU A 208 -7.30 -64.81 -57.38
CA GLU A 208 -6.91 -64.43 -58.75
C GLU A 208 -5.73 -65.24 -59.30
N ARG A 209 -4.80 -65.69 -58.45
CA ARG A 209 -3.74 -66.62 -58.84
C ARG A 209 -4.29 -68.01 -59.18
N LEU A 210 -5.19 -68.53 -58.36
CA LEU A 210 -5.85 -69.84 -58.60
C LEU A 210 -6.63 -69.87 -59.91
N LYS A 211 -7.25 -68.74 -60.32
CA LYS A 211 -7.90 -68.60 -61.63
C LYS A 211 -6.94 -68.67 -62.82
N LYS A 212 -5.65 -68.43 -62.61
CA LYS A 212 -4.59 -68.42 -63.63
C LYS A 212 -3.78 -69.72 -63.68
N GLN A 213 -4.00 -70.65 -62.75
CA GLN A 213 -3.34 -71.96 -62.71
C GLN A 213 -4.13 -73.02 -63.49
N GLU A 214 -3.44 -73.90 -64.21
CA GLU A 214 -4.01 -75.07 -64.89
C GLU A 214 -4.32 -76.20 -63.89
N LEU A 215 -5.39 -76.03 -63.11
CA LEU A 215 -5.91 -77.05 -62.19
C LEU A 215 -7.10 -77.81 -62.82
N PRO A 216 -7.34 -79.08 -62.46
CA PRO A 216 -8.57 -79.79 -62.81
C PRO A 216 -9.80 -78.98 -62.37
N LYS A 217 -10.78 -78.78 -63.27
CA LYS A 217 -11.95 -77.88 -63.06
C LYS A 217 -12.67 -78.10 -61.72
N GLU A 218 -12.81 -79.35 -61.29
CA GLU A 218 -13.41 -79.75 -60.01
C GLU A 218 -12.63 -79.24 -58.79
N GLN A 219 -11.30 -79.40 -58.78
CA GLN A 219 -10.44 -78.92 -57.69
C GLN A 219 -10.39 -77.40 -57.62
N MET A 220 -10.32 -76.72 -58.78
CA MET A 220 -10.36 -75.27 -58.84
C MET A 220 -11.67 -74.71 -58.29
N LYS A 221 -12.80 -75.33 -58.64
CA LYS A 221 -14.14 -74.91 -58.17
C LYS A 221 -14.27 -75.05 -56.65
N LYS A 222 -13.76 -76.13 -56.07
CA LYS A 222 -13.74 -76.35 -54.61
C LYS A 222 -12.87 -75.33 -53.87
N SER A 223 -11.63 -75.12 -54.32
CA SER A 223 -10.71 -74.16 -53.70
C SER A 223 -11.22 -72.71 -53.79
N LEU A 224 -11.89 -72.34 -54.89
CA LEU A 224 -12.55 -71.04 -55.02
C LEU A 224 -13.73 -70.88 -54.06
N ALA A 225 -14.56 -71.93 -53.89
CA ALA A 225 -15.69 -71.92 -52.97
C ALA A 225 -15.24 -71.83 -51.50
N ASP A 226 -14.18 -72.56 -51.12
CA ASP A 226 -13.61 -72.50 -49.77
C ASP A 226 -13.05 -71.10 -49.45
N ARG A 227 -12.35 -70.48 -50.42
CA ARG A 227 -11.86 -69.08 -50.30
C ARG A 227 -13.01 -68.09 -50.18
N ASP A 228 -14.09 -68.27 -50.95
CA ASP A 228 -15.27 -67.41 -50.87
C ASP A 228 -15.97 -67.51 -49.52
N SER A 229 -16.02 -68.71 -48.95
CA SER A 229 -16.52 -68.91 -47.58
C SER A 229 -15.66 -68.18 -46.55
N VAL A 230 -14.33 -68.28 -46.65
CA VAL A 230 -13.39 -67.58 -45.74
C VAL A 230 -13.50 -66.07 -45.87
N ILE A 231 -13.56 -65.54 -47.10
CA ILE A 231 -13.72 -64.10 -47.35
C ILE A 231 -15.05 -63.60 -46.78
N LYS A 232 -16.12 -64.39 -46.89
CA LYS A 232 -17.43 -64.03 -46.32
C LYS A 232 -17.37 -63.92 -44.80
N ASP A 233 -16.82 -64.92 -44.10
CA ASP A 233 -16.67 -64.90 -42.63
C ASP A 233 -15.79 -63.71 -42.16
N LEU A 234 -14.70 -63.42 -42.87
CA LEU A 234 -13.83 -62.28 -42.56
C LEU A 234 -14.55 -60.93 -42.79
N LYS A 235 -15.40 -60.81 -43.81
CA LYS A 235 -16.22 -59.62 -44.05
C LYS A 235 -17.26 -59.41 -42.95
N ASP A 236 -17.87 -60.48 -42.46
CA ASP A 236 -18.83 -60.42 -41.36
C ASP A 236 -18.14 -60.00 -40.05
N LYS A 237 -16.96 -60.56 -39.75
CA LYS A 237 -16.10 -60.11 -38.63
C LYS A 237 -15.67 -58.65 -38.75
N LEU A 238 -15.22 -58.23 -39.95
CA LEU A 238 -14.85 -56.84 -40.22
C LEU A 238 -16.00 -55.88 -39.94
N LYS A 239 -17.23 -56.26 -40.33
CA LYS A 239 -18.44 -55.47 -40.07
C LYS A 239 -18.70 -55.34 -38.57
N GLY A 240 -18.61 -56.43 -37.81
CA GLY A 240 -18.77 -56.43 -36.35
C GLY A 240 -17.76 -55.53 -35.64
N TYR A 241 -16.46 -55.69 -35.93
CA TYR A 241 -15.42 -54.84 -35.36
C TYR A 241 -15.58 -53.36 -35.74
N THR A 242 -15.98 -53.08 -36.98
CA THR A 242 -16.24 -51.69 -37.42
C THR A 242 -17.40 -51.06 -36.65
N GLN A 243 -18.47 -51.82 -36.36
CA GLN A 243 -19.59 -51.33 -35.55
C GLN A 243 -19.21 -51.07 -34.09
N GLN A 244 -18.44 -51.98 -33.47
CA GLN A 244 -17.93 -51.78 -32.10
C GLN A 244 -16.99 -50.58 -32.01
N LYS A 245 -16.03 -50.46 -32.95
CA LYS A 245 -15.15 -49.29 -33.06
C LYS A 245 -15.94 -47.99 -33.12
N ASN A 246 -16.94 -47.91 -34.01
CA ASN A 246 -17.77 -46.71 -34.14
C ASN A 246 -18.57 -46.40 -32.86
N THR A 247 -18.93 -47.42 -32.07
CA THR A 247 -19.64 -47.24 -30.80
C THR A 247 -18.71 -46.65 -29.74
N LEU A 248 -17.50 -47.20 -29.60
CA LEU A 248 -16.46 -46.69 -28.69
C LEU A 248 -16.06 -45.24 -29.05
N GLU A 249 -15.88 -44.94 -30.34
CA GLU A 249 -15.58 -43.58 -30.80
C GLU A 249 -16.70 -42.59 -30.43
N ARG A 250 -17.97 -43.02 -30.53
CA ARG A 250 -19.11 -42.19 -30.14
C ARG A 250 -19.16 -41.95 -28.63
N GLN A 251 -18.88 -42.96 -27.81
CA GLN A 251 -18.86 -42.83 -26.35
C GLN A 251 -17.79 -41.83 -25.89
N ILE A 252 -16.54 -42.02 -26.34
CA ILE A 252 -15.42 -41.12 -26.02
C ILE A 252 -15.71 -39.69 -26.51
N LYS A 253 -16.33 -39.54 -27.69
CA LYS A 253 -16.69 -38.23 -28.23
C LYS A 253 -17.81 -37.55 -27.43
N ALA A 254 -18.82 -38.29 -26.99
CA ALA A 254 -19.95 -37.76 -26.23
C ALA A 254 -19.53 -37.23 -24.86
N GLU A 255 -18.69 -37.97 -24.13
CA GLU A 255 -18.18 -37.53 -22.82
C GLU A 255 -17.31 -36.27 -22.92
N LYS A 256 -16.42 -36.22 -23.91
CA LYS A 256 -15.65 -34.99 -24.19
C LYS A 256 -16.55 -33.80 -24.51
N ALA A 257 -17.61 -34.01 -25.29
CA ALA A 257 -18.54 -32.95 -25.63
C ALA A 257 -19.30 -32.41 -24.41
N LEU A 258 -19.73 -33.28 -23.49
CA LEU A 258 -20.43 -32.90 -22.25
C LEU A 258 -19.55 -31.99 -21.36
N ILE A 259 -18.28 -32.36 -21.21
CA ILE A 259 -17.29 -31.58 -20.45
C ILE A 259 -17.07 -30.21 -21.09
N THR A 260 -16.85 -30.16 -22.41
CA THR A 260 -16.66 -28.88 -23.12
C THR A 260 -17.91 -28.01 -23.04
N GLU A 261 -19.09 -28.60 -23.08
CA GLU A 261 -20.35 -27.88 -22.89
C GLU A 261 -20.45 -27.27 -21.49
N GLN A 262 -20.07 -28.03 -20.45
CA GLN A 262 -20.07 -27.54 -19.06
C GLN A 262 -19.05 -26.40 -18.86
N GLU A 263 -17.84 -26.52 -19.41
CA GLU A 263 -16.83 -25.45 -19.38
C GLU A 263 -17.34 -24.17 -20.03
N THR A 264 -17.93 -24.30 -21.22
CA THR A 264 -18.47 -23.17 -22.00
C THR A 264 -19.61 -22.47 -21.25
N LYS A 265 -20.54 -23.24 -20.65
CA LYS A 265 -21.66 -22.68 -19.87
C LYS A 265 -21.18 -21.92 -18.66
N THR A 266 -20.22 -22.47 -17.90
CA THR A 266 -19.71 -21.79 -16.70
C THR A 266 -18.90 -20.54 -17.05
N GLN A 267 -18.09 -20.58 -18.10
CA GLN A 267 -17.37 -19.39 -18.56
C GLN A 267 -18.35 -18.29 -19.02
N ALA A 268 -19.41 -18.66 -19.75
CA ALA A 268 -20.43 -17.70 -20.16
C ALA A 268 -21.16 -17.08 -18.97
N LEU A 269 -21.50 -17.87 -17.95
CA LEU A 269 -22.13 -17.38 -16.71
C LEU A 269 -21.21 -16.42 -15.95
N PHE A 270 -19.91 -16.75 -15.84
CA PHE A 270 -18.93 -15.88 -15.19
C PHE A 270 -18.80 -14.53 -15.91
N GLU A 271 -18.68 -14.52 -17.24
CA GLU A 271 -18.61 -13.28 -18.03
C GLU A 271 -19.92 -12.46 -17.93
N GLN A 272 -21.08 -13.12 -17.86
CA GLN A 272 -22.36 -12.45 -17.62
C GLN A 272 -22.39 -11.74 -16.26
N LYS A 273 -21.98 -12.44 -15.19
CA LYS A 273 -21.91 -11.85 -13.84
C LYS A 273 -20.91 -10.69 -13.79
N LYS A 274 -19.74 -10.84 -14.41
CA LYS A 274 -18.72 -9.80 -14.53
C LYS A 274 -19.25 -8.54 -15.23
N ASN A 275 -19.95 -8.69 -16.36
CA ASN A 275 -20.55 -7.57 -17.07
C ASN A 275 -21.64 -6.88 -16.23
N THR A 276 -22.43 -7.66 -15.48
CA THR A 276 -23.45 -7.13 -14.57
C THR A 276 -22.81 -6.31 -13.43
N LEU A 277 -21.73 -6.81 -12.83
CA LEU A 277 -20.99 -6.11 -11.78
C LEU A 277 -20.31 -4.85 -12.31
N HIS A 278 -19.72 -4.91 -13.50
CA HIS A 278 -19.17 -3.74 -14.19
C HIS A 278 -20.20 -2.61 -14.31
N GLN A 279 -21.42 -2.94 -14.75
CA GLN A 279 -22.52 -1.98 -14.85
C GLN A 279 -22.91 -1.42 -13.47
N LYS A 280 -23.14 -2.28 -12.47
CA LYS A 280 -23.51 -1.85 -11.11
C LYS A 280 -22.48 -0.90 -10.49
N ILE A 281 -21.19 -1.22 -10.63
CA ILE A 281 -20.11 -0.37 -10.11
C ILE A 281 -20.12 0.98 -10.84
N ALA A 282 -20.16 0.97 -12.17
CA ALA A 282 -20.19 2.20 -12.96
C ALA A 282 -21.41 3.10 -12.64
N GLU A 283 -22.55 2.50 -12.30
CA GLU A 283 -23.75 3.20 -11.86
C GLU A 283 -23.61 3.79 -10.45
N SER A 284 -22.90 3.11 -9.54
CA SER A 284 -22.63 3.57 -8.17
C SER A 284 -21.61 4.71 -8.06
N LEU A 285 -20.77 4.91 -9.09
CA LEU A 285 -19.77 5.97 -9.11
C LEU A 285 -20.39 7.34 -9.38
N ASP A 286 -19.98 8.33 -8.57
CA ASP A 286 -20.46 9.71 -8.61
C ASP A 286 -19.66 10.55 -9.64
N PHE A 287 -20.08 10.49 -10.91
CA PHE A 287 -19.45 11.25 -11.98
C PHE A 287 -20.08 12.64 -12.17
N PRO A 288 -19.28 13.71 -12.23
CA PRO A 288 -19.76 15.01 -12.70
C PRO A 288 -19.93 14.99 -14.23
N GLY A 289 -21.17 15.12 -14.72
CA GLY A 289 -21.50 15.27 -16.14
C GLY A 289 -21.28 14.01 -16.99
N ASP A 290 -20.82 14.17 -18.24
CA ASP A 290 -20.67 13.08 -19.23
C ASP A 290 -19.43 12.18 -19.05
N GLN A 291 -18.63 12.37 -17.98
CA GLN A 291 -17.35 11.66 -17.76
C GLN A 291 -17.50 10.13 -17.64
N ARG A 292 -18.71 9.66 -17.28
CA ARG A 292 -19.04 8.23 -17.17
C ARG A 292 -18.81 7.45 -18.48
N LYS A 293 -19.01 8.06 -19.65
CA LYS A 293 -18.92 7.37 -20.96
C LYS A 293 -17.50 7.01 -21.39
N THR A 294 -16.50 7.71 -20.85
CA THR A 294 -15.09 7.54 -21.22
C THR A 294 -14.24 6.95 -20.10
N PHE A 295 -14.83 6.73 -18.91
CA PHE A 295 -14.09 6.26 -17.75
C PHE A 295 -13.84 4.75 -17.84
N GLN A 296 -12.60 4.38 -18.15
CA GLN A 296 -12.16 3.00 -18.26
C GLN A 296 -11.78 2.37 -16.91
N GLY A 297 -11.77 3.16 -15.83
CA GLY A 297 -11.24 2.76 -14.53
C GLY A 297 -11.96 1.55 -13.92
N VAL A 298 -13.28 1.41 -14.09
CA VAL A 298 -14.01 0.24 -13.58
C VAL A 298 -13.54 -1.05 -14.25
N GLN A 299 -13.47 -1.08 -15.58
CA GLN A 299 -13.02 -2.25 -16.32
C GLN A 299 -11.55 -2.59 -15.99
N ASN A 300 -10.72 -1.58 -15.77
CA ASN A 300 -9.33 -1.77 -15.34
C ASN A 300 -9.27 -2.41 -13.94
N VAL A 301 -9.97 -1.85 -12.95
CA VAL A 301 -10.02 -2.40 -11.58
C VAL A 301 -10.48 -3.87 -11.59
N LEU A 302 -11.58 -4.19 -12.28
CA LEU A 302 -12.06 -5.58 -12.36
C LEU A 302 -11.06 -6.51 -13.06
N SER A 303 -10.42 -6.05 -14.14
CA SER A 303 -9.37 -6.81 -14.83
C SER A 303 -8.16 -7.07 -13.92
N TYR A 304 -7.77 -6.09 -13.12
CA TYR A 304 -6.66 -6.21 -12.18
C TYR A 304 -6.99 -7.13 -11.00
N ILE A 305 -8.21 -7.06 -10.45
CA ILE A 305 -8.69 -8.02 -9.44
C ILE A 305 -8.65 -9.45 -9.98
N GLU A 306 -9.19 -9.68 -11.18
CA GLU A 306 -9.21 -11.02 -11.76
C GLU A 306 -7.80 -11.57 -12.01
N LYS A 307 -6.89 -10.75 -12.51
CA LYS A 307 -5.50 -11.15 -12.80
C LYS A 307 -4.67 -11.32 -11.54
N SER A 308 -4.83 -10.46 -10.54
CA SER A 308 -4.08 -10.53 -9.28
C SER A 308 -4.40 -11.81 -8.52
N ILE A 309 -5.68 -12.16 -8.35
CA ILE A 309 -6.11 -13.42 -7.72
C ILE A 309 -5.53 -14.65 -8.44
N LYS A 310 -5.48 -14.62 -9.78
CA LYS A 310 -4.85 -15.70 -10.56
C LYS A 310 -3.33 -15.79 -10.33
N GLN A 311 -2.68 -14.66 -10.02
CA GLN A 311 -1.23 -14.55 -9.86
C GLN A 311 -0.76 -14.78 -8.41
N GLU A 312 -1.62 -14.66 -7.39
CA GLU A 312 -1.24 -14.77 -5.96
C GLU A 312 -0.42 -16.03 -5.66
N LYS A 313 -0.75 -17.19 -6.26
CA LYS A 313 -0.04 -18.46 -6.01
C LYS A 313 1.32 -18.57 -6.69
N ASP A 314 1.55 -17.74 -7.70
CA ASP A 314 2.76 -17.75 -8.52
C ASP A 314 3.69 -16.56 -8.19
N PHE A 315 3.33 -15.73 -7.20
CA PHE A 315 3.99 -14.46 -6.93
C PHE A 315 4.34 -14.25 -5.45
N LEU A 316 4.89 -13.08 -5.14
CA LEU A 316 5.40 -12.67 -3.83
C LEU A 316 4.31 -12.43 -2.77
N TYR A 317 3.02 -12.46 -3.11
CA TYR A 317 1.97 -12.00 -2.21
C TYR A 317 1.26 -13.18 -1.53
N PRO A 318 0.95 -13.10 -0.23
CA PRO A 318 0.10 -14.08 0.44
C PRO A 318 -1.25 -14.26 -0.26
N GLU A 319 -1.88 -15.43 -0.09
CA GLU A 319 -3.27 -15.64 -0.54
C GLU A 319 -4.19 -14.64 0.16
N HIS A 320 -5.15 -14.08 -0.58
CA HIS A 320 -6.09 -13.02 -0.13
C HIS A 320 -5.52 -11.59 -0.02
N THR A 321 -4.32 -11.35 -0.55
CA THR A 321 -3.77 -9.97 -0.60
C THR A 321 -4.64 -9.04 -1.46
N THR A 322 -5.30 -9.56 -2.50
CA THR A 322 -6.21 -8.75 -3.33
C THR A 322 -7.38 -8.18 -2.52
N GLU A 323 -8.05 -9.03 -1.72
CA GLU A 323 -9.13 -8.61 -0.81
C GLU A 323 -8.64 -7.64 0.26
N GLN A 324 -7.44 -7.88 0.79
CA GLN A 324 -6.81 -6.98 1.77
C GLN A 324 -6.55 -5.58 1.19
N VAL A 325 -6.07 -5.47 -0.06
CA VAL A 325 -5.86 -4.19 -0.74
C VAL A 325 -7.18 -3.44 -0.97
N ILE A 326 -8.24 -4.15 -1.38
CA ILE A 326 -9.59 -3.55 -1.56
C ILE A 326 -10.14 -3.07 -0.21
N SER A 327 -9.95 -3.86 0.84
CA SER A 327 -10.39 -3.54 2.20
C SER A 327 -9.59 -2.37 2.80
N ALA A 328 -8.30 -2.27 2.50
CA ALA A 328 -7.49 -1.12 2.87
C ALA A 328 -7.99 0.15 2.17
N PHE A 329 -8.37 0.06 0.89
CA PHE A 329 -8.94 1.19 0.18
C PHE A 329 -10.24 1.68 0.84
N PHE A 330 -11.08 0.76 1.33
CA PHE A 330 -12.25 1.10 2.14
C PHE A 330 -11.87 1.82 3.44
N CYS A 331 -10.93 1.29 4.23
CA CYS A 331 -10.56 1.87 5.53
C CYS A 331 -9.90 3.25 5.43
N GLU A 332 -9.23 3.53 4.32
CA GLU A 332 -8.62 4.84 4.02
C GLU A 332 -9.63 5.84 3.41
N LYS A 333 -10.77 5.35 2.90
CA LYS A 333 -11.80 6.17 2.22
C LYS A 333 -12.93 6.61 3.13
N PHE A 334 -13.23 5.83 4.15
CA PHE A 334 -14.33 6.03 5.07
C PHE A 334 -13.79 6.15 6.51
N ASN A 335 -14.56 6.74 7.42
CA ASN A 335 -14.04 7.11 8.75
C ASN A 335 -14.94 6.75 9.93
N HIS A 336 -16.13 6.17 9.69
CA HIS A 336 -17.07 5.84 10.75
C HIS A 336 -17.41 4.36 10.80
N GLN A 337 -17.86 3.87 11.96
CA GLN A 337 -18.23 2.46 12.12
C GLN A 337 -19.52 2.15 11.33
N LYS A 338 -20.44 3.12 11.22
CA LYS A 338 -21.60 3.00 10.32
C LYS A 338 -21.22 2.67 8.88
N ASP A 339 -20.05 3.10 8.40
CA ASP A 339 -19.59 2.83 7.03
C ASP A 339 -19.21 1.35 6.88
N ILE A 340 -18.68 0.73 7.95
CA ILE A 340 -18.44 -0.71 8.03
C ILE A 340 -19.77 -1.47 7.93
N TRP A 341 -20.78 -1.04 8.69
CA TRP A 341 -22.10 -1.66 8.63
C TRP A 341 -22.74 -1.52 7.25
N ALA A 342 -22.56 -0.37 6.59
CA ALA A 342 -22.98 -0.17 5.20
C ALA A 342 -22.23 -1.10 4.22
N LEU A 343 -20.92 -1.32 4.41
CA LEU A 343 -20.16 -2.30 3.63
C LEU A 343 -20.75 -3.71 3.80
N LEU A 344 -20.92 -4.18 5.06
CA LEU A 344 -21.47 -5.52 5.35
C LEU A 344 -22.89 -5.69 4.80
N HIS A 345 -23.72 -4.65 4.85
CA HIS A 345 -25.06 -4.67 4.30
C HIS A 345 -25.07 -4.99 2.79
N HIS A 346 -24.08 -4.51 2.04
CA HIS A 346 -24.01 -4.67 0.59
C HIS A 346 -23.16 -5.87 0.10
N LEU A 347 -22.41 -6.53 0.98
CA LEU A 347 -21.72 -7.79 0.65
C LEU A 347 -22.72 -8.91 0.32
N ASP A 348 -22.33 -9.89 -0.49
CA ASP A 348 -23.19 -11.03 -0.85
C ASP A 348 -23.49 -11.91 0.38
N GLY A 349 -24.66 -12.57 0.39
CA GLY A 349 -25.03 -13.54 1.42
C GLY A 349 -24.13 -14.77 1.48
N GLU A 350 -23.36 -15.06 0.41
CA GLU A 350 -22.28 -16.05 0.44
C GLU A 350 -21.08 -15.61 1.30
N ILE A 351 -20.85 -14.30 1.45
CA ILE A 351 -19.74 -13.73 2.24
C ILE A 351 -20.18 -13.46 3.67
N VAL A 352 -21.34 -12.80 3.84
CA VAL A 352 -21.84 -12.38 5.15
C VAL A 352 -23.15 -13.07 5.52
N ASN A 353 -23.32 -13.36 6.80
CA ASN A 353 -24.54 -13.94 7.33
C ASN A 353 -25.65 -12.88 7.40
N LYS A 354 -26.50 -12.83 6.37
CA LYS A 354 -27.64 -11.89 6.28
C LYS A 354 -28.76 -12.13 7.30
N SER A 355 -28.73 -13.25 8.04
CA SER A 355 -29.71 -13.53 9.09
C SER A 355 -29.38 -12.85 10.42
N ALA A 356 -28.11 -12.44 10.62
CA ALA A 356 -27.69 -11.71 11.79
C ALA A 356 -28.07 -10.22 11.64
N PRO A 357 -28.85 -9.63 12.57
CA PRO A 357 -29.18 -8.21 12.51
C PRO A 357 -27.91 -7.38 12.71
N LEU A 358 -27.67 -6.42 11.81
CA LEU A 358 -26.61 -5.43 11.99
C LEU A 358 -26.98 -4.44 13.11
N PRO A 359 -26.01 -3.89 13.84
CA PRO A 359 -26.27 -2.91 14.89
C PRO A 359 -26.92 -1.64 14.34
N ILE A 360 -27.79 -1.02 15.13
CA ILE A 360 -28.41 0.27 14.82
C ILE A 360 -27.52 1.43 15.32
N GLU A 361 -26.82 1.20 16.43
CA GLU A 361 -25.92 2.16 17.07
C GLU A 361 -24.47 1.74 16.92
N GLU A 362 -23.56 2.72 16.97
CA GLU A 362 -22.13 2.47 16.99
C GLU A 362 -21.71 1.92 18.37
N ASP A 363 -21.00 0.79 18.36
CA ASP A 363 -20.45 0.12 19.54
C ASP A 363 -18.94 0.02 19.35
N TYR A 364 -18.23 1.01 19.90
CA TYR A 364 -16.77 1.09 19.82
C TYR A 364 -16.10 0.21 20.87
N LEU A 365 -14.92 -0.30 20.53
CA LEU A 365 -14.03 -0.98 21.47
C LEU A 365 -13.70 -0.06 22.65
N THR A 366 -13.91 -0.59 23.86
CA THR A 366 -13.58 0.04 25.14
C THR A 366 -12.38 -0.64 25.78
N LYS A 367 -11.82 -0.04 26.85
CA LYS A 367 -10.69 -0.65 27.57
C LYS A 367 -11.15 -1.91 28.31
N GLU A 368 -12.39 -1.89 28.81
CA GLU A 368 -13.04 -2.97 29.56
C GLU A 368 -13.25 -4.21 28.69
N ASP A 369 -13.51 -4.04 27.39
CA ASP A 369 -13.68 -5.17 26.45
C ASP A 369 -12.41 -6.03 26.35
N LEU A 370 -11.22 -5.46 26.58
CA LEU A 370 -9.94 -6.15 26.35
C LEU A 370 -9.72 -7.33 27.29
N SER A 371 -10.10 -7.22 28.56
CA SER A 371 -9.96 -8.33 29.52
C SER A 371 -10.87 -9.50 29.18
N ASP A 372 -12.08 -9.19 28.70
CA ASP A 372 -13.04 -10.22 28.28
C ASP A 372 -12.54 -10.93 27.03
N ILE A 373 -12.01 -10.19 26.05
CA ILE A 373 -11.38 -10.74 24.85
C ILE A 373 -10.20 -11.64 25.22
N ALA A 374 -9.28 -11.16 26.06
CA ALA A 374 -8.08 -11.90 26.47
C ALA A 374 -8.39 -13.22 27.20
N SER A 375 -9.58 -13.35 27.79
CA SER A 375 -10.03 -14.56 28.49
C SER A 375 -10.68 -15.62 27.58
N LYS A 376 -10.90 -15.31 26.29
CA LYS A 376 -11.56 -16.23 25.36
C LYS A 376 -10.72 -17.49 25.11
N PRO A 377 -11.37 -18.66 24.91
CA PRO A 377 -10.67 -19.90 24.57
C PRO A 377 -10.18 -19.97 23.12
N SER A 378 -10.70 -19.09 22.26
CA SER A 378 -10.35 -18.92 20.86
C SER A 378 -10.51 -17.47 20.45
N TYR A 379 -9.56 -16.94 19.67
CA TYR A 379 -9.67 -15.60 19.09
C TYR A 379 -10.19 -15.66 17.65
N ASP A 380 -10.93 -14.63 17.24
CA ASP A 380 -11.17 -14.28 15.84
C ASP A 380 -10.25 -13.11 15.40
N LEU A 381 -10.37 -12.63 14.15
CA LEU A 381 -9.51 -11.55 13.67
C LEU A 381 -9.72 -10.24 14.44
N ASP A 382 -10.94 -9.96 14.92
CA ASP A 382 -11.23 -8.74 15.70
C ASP A 382 -10.53 -8.82 17.05
N ASP A 383 -10.55 -9.99 17.68
CA ASP A 383 -9.89 -10.25 18.96
C ASP A 383 -8.38 -10.04 18.87
N VAL A 384 -7.74 -10.62 17.86
CA VAL A 384 -6.30 -10.42 17.64
C VAL A 384 -6.01 -8.95 17.36
N PHE A 385 -6.79 -8.31 16.48
CA PHE A 385 -6.61 -6.89 16.16
C PHE A 385 -6.78 -5.99 17.39
N ALA A 386 -7.78 -6.25 18.23
CA ALA A 386 -8.05 -5.50 19.46
C ALA A 386 -6.91 -5.63 20.48
N LEU A 387 -6.43 -6.86 20.73
CA LEU A 387 -5.37 -7.10 21.70
C LEU A 387 -4.03 -6.52 21.24
N VAL A 388 -3.68 -6.62 19.95
CA VAL A 388 -2.44 -6.01 19.43
C VAL A 388 -2.51 -4.47 19.47
N ASN A 389 -3.70 -3.89 19.35
CA ASN A 389 -3.94 -2.46 19.44
C ASN A 389 -4.31 -1.95 20.84
N ALA A 390 -4.25 -2.80 21.89
CA ALA A 390 -4.66 -2.44 23.25
C ALA A 390 -3.98 -1.17 23.79
N GLY A 391 -2.73 -0.92 23.39
CA GLY A 391 -1.99 0.28 23.79
C GLY A 391 -2.68 1.60 23.42
N VAL A 392 -3.59 1.62 22.44
CA VAL A 392 -4.30 2.83 21.99
C VAL A 392 -5.11 3.53 23.11
N PHE A 393 -5.57 2.79 24.12
CA PHE A 393 -6.35 3.34 25.22
C PHE A 393 -5.48 4.12 26.21
N ASP A 394 -4.24 3.68 26.40
CA ASP A 394 -3.34 4.20 27.43
C ASP A 394 -2.26 5.15 26.90
N LEU A 395 -2.31 5.47 25.60
CA LEU A 395 -1.39 6.42 24.97
C LEU A 395 -1.29 7.75 25.73
N VAL A 396 -0.12 8.06 26.27
CA VAL A 396 0.21 9.39 26.82
C VAL A 396 0.91 10.30 25.81
N THR A 397 1.34 9.73 24.68
CA THR A 397 1.87 10.42 23.49
C THR A 397 1.08 9.98 22.26
N PRO A 398 1.12 10.70 21.12
CA PRO A 398 0.42 10.25 19.92
C PRO A 398 1.14 9.10 19.19
N TYR A 399 2.21 8.52 19.75
CA TYR A 399 3.04 7.49 19.12
C TYR A 399 2.86 6.13 19.81
N LYS A 400 2.55 5.08 19.04
CA LYS A 400 2.35 3.71 19.57
C LYS A 400 3.65 3.03 20.01
N SER A 401 4.76 3.23 19.29
CA SER A 401 5.99 2.43 19.42
C SER A 401 7.14 3.14 20.13
N GLY A 402 6.93 4.34 20.68
CA GLY A 402 8.02 5.17 21.25
C GLY A 402 9.01 5.70 20.21
N SER A 403 9.02 5.18 18.99
CA SER A 403 9.86 5.66 17.89
C SER A 403 9.09 6.66 17.02
N VAL A 404 9.71 7.81 16.78
CA VAL A 404 9.21 8.79 15.79
C VAL A 404 9.92 8.60 14.45
N VAL A 405 9.24 8.94 13.36
CA VAL A 405 9.87 8.92 12.04
C VAL A 405 11.01 9.93 11.98
N SER A 406 12.09 9.52 11.33
CA SER A 406 13.26 10.36 11.16
C SER A 406 13.11 11.30 9.96
N ASN A 407 14.23 11.83 9.47
CA ASN A 407 14.24 12.72 8.33
C ASN A 407 13.81 12.01 7.02
N GLY A 408 13.31 12.83 6.10
CA GLY A 408 12.91 12.41 4.77
C GLY A 408 13.00 13.60 3.82
N GLN A 409 12.08 13.65 2.87
CA GLN A 409 12.04 14.70 1.85
C GLN A 409 10.73 15.49 1.93
N ALA A 410 10.80 16.78 1.58
CA ALA A 410 9.65 17.66 1.43
C ALA A 410 9.75 18.47 0.13
N TYR A 411 8.60 18.89 -0.40
CA TYR A 411 8.54 19.91 -1.45
C TYR A 411 8.66 21.31 -0.84
N PRO A 412 9.35 22.24 -1.51
CA PRO A 412 9.39 23.64 -1.10
C PRO A 412 8.00 24.27 -1.09
N TYR A 413 7.78 25.22 -0.20
CA TYR A 413 6.59 26.06 -0.10
C TYR A 413 6.93 27.51 -0.46
N ASP A 414 6.06 28.12 -1.25
CA ASP A 414 6.08 29.54 -1.59
C ASP A 414 4.95 30.21 -0.81
N ARG A 415 5.32 30.94 0.25
CA ARG A 415 4.36 31.57 1.17
C ARG A 415 3.70 32.79 0.52
N ALA A 416 4.40 33.51 -0.35
CA ALA A 416 3.85 34.68 -1.03
C ALA A 416 2.69 34.30 -1.97
N ASN A 417 2.74 33.11 -2.57
CA ASN A 417 1.70 32.58 -3.45
C ASN A 417 0.81 31.49 -2.82
N ASP A 418 1.01 31.18 -1.52
CA ASP A 418 0.39 30.07 -0.79
C ASP A 418 0.35 28.75 -1.58
N SER A 419 1.52 28.31 -2.07
CA SER A 419 1.61 27.15 -2.96
C SER A 419 2.78 26.23 -2.65
N ILE A 420 2.55 24.93 -2.68
CA ILE A 420 3.63 23.92 -2.64
C ILE A 420 4.23 23.78 -4.06
N LEU A 421 5.54 23.90 -4.17
CA LEU A 421 6.31 23.86 -5.41
C LEU A 421 6.68 22.42 -5.81
N ASN A 422 5.69 21.57 -6.06
CA ASN A 422 5.85 20.14 -6.37
C ASN A 422 6.62 19.77 -7.65
N THR A 423 6.95 20.76 -8.49
CA THR A 423 7.80 20.60 -9.69
C THR A 423 9.27 20.97 -9.42
N SER A 424 9.56 21.50 -8.24
CA SER A 424 10.92 21.76 -7.78
C SER A 424 11.53 20.50 -7.18
N PRO A 425 12.87 20.37 -7.20
CA PRO A 425 13.55 19.33 -6.43
C PRO A 425 13.13 19.38 -4.96
N THR A 426 12.94 18.21 -4.35
CA THR A 426 12.72 18.08 -2.91
C THR A 426 13.99 18.46 -2.13
N PHE A 427 13.83 18.75 -0.85
CA PHE A 427 14.92 19.02 0.08
C PHE A 427 14.83 18.09 1.31
N ALA A 428 15.94 17.94 2.03
CA ALA A 428 16.00 17.14 3.26
C ALA A 428 15.44 17.94 4.44
N GLU A 429 14.54 17.36 5.22
CA GLU A 429 13.73 18.15 6.17
C GLU A 429 13.82 17.66 7.63
N CYS A 430 15.04 17.40 8.10
CA CYS A 430 15.30 16.89 9.44
C CYS A 430 14.86 17.86 10.57
N ALA A 431 15.11 19.16 10.41
CA ALA A 431 14.76 20.18 11.39
C ALA A 431 13.25 20.42 11.47
N GLU A 432 12.58 20.40 10.32
CA GLU A 432 11.14 20.53 10.16
C GLU A 432 10.43 19.33 10.78
N THR A 433 10.90 18.11 10.47
CA THR A 433 10.36 16.87 11.06
C THR A 433 10.47 16.89 12.58
N SER A 434 11.63 17.28 13.12
CA SER A 434 11.84 17.41 14.56
C SER A 434 10.87 18.40 15.18
N ALA A 435 10.70 19.55 14.55
CA ALA A 435 9.79 20.59 15.01
C ALA A 435 8.33 20.10 15.04
N ARG A 436 7.91 19.35 14.02
CA ARG A 436 6.59 18.69 13.98
C ARG A 436 6.41 17.74 15.15
N HIS A 437 7.39 16.87 15.40
CA HIS A 437 7.28 15.87 16.46
C HIS A 437 7.18 16.50 17.85
N ILE A 438 7.93 17.58 18.11
CA ILE A 438 7.80 18.34 19.36
C ILE A 438 6.39 18.91 19.48
N MET A 439 5.86 19.58 18.44
CA MET A 439 4.51 20.14 18.49
C MET A 439 3.44 19.07 18.69
N ASN A 440 3.57 17.92 18.03
CA ASN A 440 2.69 16.76 18.23
C ASN A 440 2.71 16.27 19.69
N LEU A 441 3.88 16.17 20.32
CA LEU A 441 4.00 15.78 21.72
C LEU A 441 3.33 16.79 22.65
N LEU A 442 3.53 18.09 22.40
CA LEU A 442 2.98 19.17 23.24
C LEU A 442 1.45 19.28 23.12
N LEU A 443 0.92 19.21 21.90
CA LEU A 443 -0.52 19.37 21.62
C LEU A 443 -1.36 18.13 21.95
N PHE A 444 -0.75 16.94 22.05
CA PHE A 444 -1.53 15.73 22.25
C PHE A 444 -2.22 15.71 23.61
N ASN A 445 -3.55 15.71 23.60
CA ASN A 445 -4.39 15.56 24.77
C ASN A 445 -4.64 14.07 25.04
N ARG A 446 -4.08 13.55 26.14
CA ARG A 446 -4.17 12.11 26.49
C ARG A 446 -5.56 11.65 26.94
N HIS A 447 -6.45 12.56 27.30
CA HIS A 447 -7.80 12.24 27.75
C HIS A 447 -8.75 12.14 26.55
N GLU A 448 -8.70 13.14 25.67
CA GLU A 448 -9.54 13.21 24.48
C GLU A 448 -8.91 12.47 23.27
N LYS A 449 -7.63 12.13 23.34
CA LYS A 449 -6.83 11.49 22.26
C LYS A 449 -6.86 12.29 20.95
N ILE A 450 -6.78 13.62 21.06
CA ILE A 450 -6.74 14.58 19.94
C ILE A 450 -5.51 15.48 20.03
N PHE A 451 -5.18 16.19 18.95
CA PHE A 451 -4.33 17.38 19.04
C PHE A 451 -5.18 18.56 19.46
N ASP A 452 -4.89 19.11 20.64
CA ASP A 452 -5.70 20.14 21.27
C ASP A 452 -5.09 21.53 21.08
N LEU A 453 -5.70 22.32 20.20
CA LEU A 453 -5.23 23.66 19.85
C LEU A 453 -5.87 24.75 20.70
N ARG A 454 -6.82 24.43 21.60
CA ARG A 454 -7.66 25.42 22.30
C ARG A 454 -6.83 26.47 23.05
N ASP A 455 -5.82 26.03 23.78
CA ASP A 455 -4.99 26.90 24.60
C ASP A 455 -4.10 27.82 23.76
N ILE A 456 -3.41 27.28 22.75
CA ILE A 456 -2.56 28.10 21.87
C ILE A 456 -3.39 29.07 21.01
N GLU A 457 -4.57 28.66 20.55
CA GLU A 457 -5.49 29.57 19.86
C GLU A 457 -5.95 30.72 20.75
N ALA A 458 -6.28 30.43 22.01
CA ALA A 458 -6.67 31.45 22.98
C ALA A 458 -5.50 32.41 23.24
N TYR A 459 -4.27 31.90 23.34
CA TYR A 459 -3.06 32.70 23.47
C TYR A 459 -2.88 33.65 22.27
N VAL A 460 -2.91 33.13 21.04
CA VAL A 460 -2.71 33.93 19.81
C VAL A 460 -3.81 34.98 19.66
N LYS A 461 -5.08 34.61 19.91
CA LYS A 461 -6.23 35.55 19.87
C LYS A 461 -6.06 36.70 20.87
N LYS A 462 -5.52 36.43 22.06
CA LYS A 462 -5.28 37.45 23.12
C LYS A 462 -4.25 38.51 22.70
N GLN A 463 -3.35 38.22 21.76
CA GLN A 463 -2.38 39.20 21.24
C GLN A 463 -3.03 40.30 20.38
N GLY A 464 -4.30 40.13 19.96
CA GLY A 464 -5.10 41.18 19.34
C GLY A 464 -4.71 41.56 17.90
N LYS A 465 -3.77 40.84 17.28
CA LYS A 465 -3.36 41.01 15.88
C LYS A 465 -3.53 39.69 15.12
N PRO A 466 -4.09 39.69 13.89
CA PRO A 466 -4.08 38.52 13.04
C PRO A 466 -2.63 38.07 12.81
N ASN A 467 -2.33 36.80 13.11
CA ASN A 467 -1.03 36.21 12.82
C ASN A 467 -1.18 35.27 11.59
N PRO A 468 -0.77 35.71 10.38
CA PRO A 468 -0.91 34.90 9.17
C PRO A 468 -0.08 33.60 9.20
N TYR A 469 0.92 33.51 10.08
CA TYR A 469 1.72 32.31 10.25
C TYR A 469 0.98 31.23 11.05
N PHE A 470 0.19 31.64 12.04
CA PHE A 470 -0.57 30.71 12.88
C PHE A 470 -1.70 30.00 12.12
N GLU A 471 -2.30 30.65 11.13
CA GLU A 471 -3.36 30.05 10.31
C GLU A 471 -2.91 28.72 9.68
N LYS A 472 -1.70 28.69 9.10
CA LYS A 472 -1.13 27.47 8.48
C LYS A 472 -0.83 26.38 9.51
N PHE A 473 -0.45 26.76 10.73
CA PHE A 473 -0.32 25.81 11.85
C PHE A 473 -1.66 25.17 12.22
N SER A 474 -2.74 25.97 12.32
CA SER A 474 -4.09 25.46 12.61
C SER A 474 -4.63 24.58 11.48
N GLU A 475 -4.48 25.00 10.22
CA GLU A 475 -4.87 24.20 9.04
C GLU A 475 -4.20 22.81 9.04
N PHE A 476 -2.92 22.72 9.42
CA PHE A 476 -2.19 21.46 9.46
C PHE A 476 -2.81 20.46 10.45
N TYR A 477 -3.17 20.89 11.65
CA TYR A 477 -3.77 20.01 12.65
C TYR A 477 -5.24 19.66 12.40
N GLN A 478 -5.90 20.35 11.45
CA GLN A 478 -7.21 19.90 10.94
C GLN A 478 -7.08 18.70 10.00
N VAL A 479 -5.91 18.50 9.37
CA VAL A 479 -5.67 17.41 8.42
C VAL A 479 -4.84 16.26 9.01
N GLN A 480 -4.03 16.51 10.05
CA GLN A 480 -3.26 15.46 10.74
C GLN A 480 -3.98 14.99 12.03
N PRO A 481 -4.70 13.86 12.03
CA PRO A 481 -5.14 13.24 13.28
C PRO A 481 -3.98 12.59 14.05
N PRO A 482 -4.11 12.33 15.37
CA PRO A 482 -3.06 11.67 16.15
C PRO A 482 -2.64 10.29 15.63
N SER A 483 -3.56 9.54 15.00
CA SER A 483 -3.23 8.26 14.36
C SER A 483 -2.24 8.40 13.19
N SER A 484 -2.07 9.60 12.64
CA SER A 484 -1.08 9.92 11.60
C SER A 484 0.06 10.83 12.11
N ALA A 485 0.24 10.93 13.43
CA ALA A 485 1.32 11.72 14.04
C ALA A 485 2.71 11.29 13.58
N ASN A 486 2.87 9.99 13.32
CA ASN A 486 4.12 9.41 12.83
C ASN A 486 4.18 9.27 11.32
N ASN A 487 3.26 9.89 10.58
CA ASN A 487 3.25 9.75 9.14
C ASN A 487 4.42 10.53 8.52
N GLY A 488 5.36 9.80 7.91
CA GLY A 488 6.56 10.32 7.24
C GLY A 488 6.41 10.47 5.72
N ASP A 489 5.20 10.49 5.17
CA ASP A 489 5.03 10.63 3.72
C ASP A 489 5.40 12.04 3.19
N LEU A 490 5.73 12.14 1.89
CA LEU A 490 6.14 13.40 1.25
C LEU A 490 5.09 14.51 1.33
N VAL A 491 3.79 14.19 1.31
CA VAL A 491 2.71 15.19 1.34
C VAL A 491 2.55 15.74 2.76
N MET A 492 2.47 14.89 3.78
CA MET A 492 2.39 15.29 5.18
C MET A 492 3.62 16.12 5.59
N ARG A 493 4.81 15.72 5.13
CA ARG A 493 6.06 16.49 5.26
C ARG A 493 5.96 17.86 4.56
N SER A 494 5.46 17.90 3.32
CA SER A 494 5.27 19.17 2.58
C SER A 494 4.16 20.07 3.16
N LEU A 495 3.10 19.48 3.73
CA LEU A 495 2.04 20.20 4.44
C LEU A 495 2.59 20.84 5.71
N TRP A 496 3.44 20.12 6.44
CA TRP A 496 4.17 20.71 7.55
C TRP A 496 5.14 21.81 7.10
N ASN A 497 5.77 21.66 5.92
CA ASN A 497 6.57 22.74 5.36
C ASN A 497 5.76 24.01 5.04
N ARG A 498 4.43 23.94 4.85
CA ARG A 498 3.58 25.16 4.80
C ARG A 498 3.58 25.94 6.12
N VAL A 499 3.84 25.26 7.23
CA VAL A 499 3.92 25.86 8.58
C VAL A 499 5.25 26.57 8.77
N VAL A 500 6.38 25.92 8.45
CA VAL A 500 7.73 26.39 8.80
C VAL A 500 8.56 26.95 7.63
N GLY A 501 8.16 26.68 6.40
CA GLY A 501 8.82 27.14 5.18
C GLY A 501 8.52 28.61 4.87
N ASP A 502 9.51 29.29 4.27
CA ASP A 502 9.39 30.63 3.71
C ASP A 502 8.82 31.68 4.68
N LEU A 503 9.15 31.56 5.98
CA LEU A 503 8.66 32.46 7.02
C LEU A 503 9.20 33.89 6.89
N ASN A 504 10.29 34.09 6.15
CA ASN A 504 10.88 35.41 5.87
C ASN A 504 10.23 36.13 4.68
N ALA A 505 9.21 35.56 4.04
CA ALA A 505 8.55 36.14 2.87
C ALA A 505 7.96 37.53 3.12
N PHE A 506 7.50 37.78 4.35
CA PHE A 506 7.01 39.07 4.80
C PHE A 506 8.07 39.75 5.68
N LYS A 507 8.41 41.00 5.35
CA LYS A 507 9.34 41.84 6.14
C LYS A 507 8.60 42.51 7.31
N ASP A 508 8.02 41.71 8.19
CA ASP A 508 7.10 42.14 9.23
C ASP A 508 7.55 41.82 10.67
N SER A 509 8.56 40.96 10.83
CA SER A 509 9.10 40.55 12.13
C SER A 509 10.58 40.88 12.29
N SER A 510 11.03 41.04 13.53
CA SER A 510 12.44 41.18 13.91
C SER A 510 13.20 39.85 13.83
N GLU A 511 12.48 38.73 13.93
CA GLU A 511 13.06 37.39 13.99
C GLU A 511 13.27 36.86 12.57
N GLU A 512 14.52 36.88 12.11
CA GLU A 512 14.93 36.26 10.86
C GLU A 512 15.11 34.74 11.06
N ILE A 513 14.44 33.94 10.24
CA ILE A 513 14.59 32.48 10.24
C ILE A 513 15.76 32.10 9.34
N ILE A 514 16.65 31.23 9.82
CA ILE A 514 17.83 30.81 9.07
C ILE A 514 17.48 29.54 8.28
N TYR A 515 17.71 29.58 6.97
CA TYR A 515 17.59 28.43 6.07
C TYR A 515 18.97 28.04 5.52
N MET A 516 19.24 26.75 5.35
CA MET A 516 20.48 26.22 4.77
C MET A 516 20.49 26.39 3.25
N LYS A 517 19.34 26.12 2.63
CA LYS A 517 19.16 26.20 1.18
C LYS A 517 17.79 26.78 0.88
N ASP A 518 17.79 27.73 -0.05
CA ASP A 518 16.61 28.49 -0.43
C ASP A 518 15.92 29.10 0.83
N SER A 519 14.59 29.26 0.81
CA SER A 519 13.81 29.71 1.96
C SER A 519 13.04 28.57 2.64
N ASN A 520 13.47 27.31 2.47
CA ASN A 520 12.66 26.16 2.88
C ASN A 520 13.40 25.15 3.77
N GLU A 521 14.66 24.82 3.49
CA GLU A 521 15.43 23.88 4.32
C GLU A 521 15.95 24.57 5.58
N VAL A 522 15.26 24.38 6.71
CA VAL A 522 15.53 25.05 7.98
C VAL A 522 16.91 24.66 8.52
N SER A 523 17.70 25.67 8.89
CA SER A 523 18.97 25.46 9.56
C SER A 523 18.75 24.93 10.99
N SER A 524 19.33 23.79 11.32
CA SER A 524 19.23 23.18 12.65
C SER A 524 20.02 23.96 13.71
N SER A 525 19.30 24.60 14.64
CA SER A 525 19.80 25.18 15.90
C SER A 525 18.65 25.39 16.89
N PHE A 526 18.91 25.35 18.21
CA PHE A 526 17.85 25.58 19.20
C PHE A 526 17.27 27.01 19.11
N ILE A 527 18.13 27.99 18.79
CA ILE A 527 17.72 29.39 18.61
C ILE A 527 16.77 29.52 17.42
N ASN A 528 17.12 28.91 16.29
CA ASN A 528 16.28 28.98 15.09
C ASN A 528 14.94 28.27 15.30
N PHE A 529 14.93 27.15 16.03
CA PHE A 529 13.68 26.49 16.46
C PHE A 529 12.80 27.43 17.29
N ILE A 530 13.36 28.14 18.27
CA ILE A 530 12.61 29.12 19.06
C ILE A 530 12.07 30.25 18.17
N ASN A 531 12.91 30.82 17.30
CA ASN A 531 12.51 31.93 16.42
C ASN A 531 11.34 31.56 15.51
N ILE A 532 11.34 30.33 14.97
CA ILE A 532 10.24 29.81 14.13
C ILE A 532 8.92 29.91 14.87
N PHE A 533 8.84 29.36 16.08
CA PHE A 533 7.59 29.32 16.84
C PHE A 533 7.28 30.62 17.57
N GLN A 534 8.29 31.44 17.88
CA GLN A 534 8.09 32.82 18.31
C GLN A 534 7.32 33.59 17.24
N LYS A 535 7.72 33.43 15.97
CA LYS A 535 7.05 34.05 14.82
C LYS A 535 5.66 33.45 14.56
N ILE A 536 5.53 32.11 14.53
CA ILE A 536 4.26 31.43 14.28
C ILE A 536 3.21 31.74 15.34
N PHE A 537 3.58 31.79 16.63
CA PHE A 537 2.64 32.02 17.72
C PHE A 537 2.58 33.49 18.18
N GLY A 538 3.45 34.36 17.66
CA GLY A 538 3.58 35.74 18.14
C GLY A 538 3.98 35.79 19.62
N LEU A 539 4.92 34.94 20.04
CA LEU A 539 5.44 34.96 21.41
C LEU A 539 6.32 36.19 21.63
N SER A 540 6.22 36.79 22.81
CA SER A 540 7.20 37.78 23.26
C SER A 540 8.17 37.06 24.20
N LEU A 541 9.42 36.93 23.76
CA LEU A 541 10.50 36.32 24.52
C LEU A 541 11.57 37.38 24.82
N GLU A 542 12.40 37.12 25.82
CA GLU A 542 13.55 37.97 26.11
C GLU A 542 14.57 37.91 24.97
N ASP A 543 15.31 39.00 24.76
CA ASP A 543 16.38 39.03 23.75
C ASP A 543 17.47 38.00 24.07
N PHE A 544 18.02 37.39 23.03
CA PHE A 544 19.15 36.46 23.17
C PHE A 544 20.33 37.17 23.86
N PRO A 545 20.87 36.63 24.98
CA PRO A 545 21.86 37.33 25.77
C PRO A 545 23.21 37.40 25.04
N LYS A 546 23.90 38.52 25.16
CA LYS A 546 25.30 38.68 24.68
C LYS A 546 26.33 38.27 25.75
N GLY A 547 25.96 37.30 26.59
CA GLY A 547 26.63 36.96 27.84
C GLY A 547 27.50 35.69 27.78
N SER A 548 27.65 35.07 28.94
CA SER A 548 28.32 33.76 29.07
C SER A 548 27.48 32.64 28.45
N PHE A 549 28.09 31.49 28.20
CA PHE A 549 27.35 30.32 27.71
C PHE A 549 26.28 29.83 28.71
N ASP A 550 26.49 30.06 30.01
CA ASP A 550 25.49 29.75 31.04
C ASP A 550 24.28 30.69 30.98
N ASP A 551 24.49 31.96 30.61
CA ASP A 551 23.40 32.90 30.35
C ASP A 551 22.60 32.46 29.11
N GLU A 552 23.29 32.04 28.04
CA GLU A 552 22.68 31.50 26.82
C GLU A 552 21.86 30.22 27.10
N LYS A 553 22.39 29.31 27.93
CA LYS A 553 21.68 28.10 28.41
C LYS A 553 20.43 28.46 29.22
N THR A 554 20.55 29.43 30.12
CA THR A 554 19.43 29.90 30.96
C THR A 554 18.32 30.51 30.09
N TRP A 555 18.70 31.37 29.13
CA TRP A 555 17.78 31.91 28.15
C TRP A 555 17.07 30.81 27.37
N LEU A 556 17.81 29.83 26.85
CA LEU A 556 17.24 28.72 26.08
C LEU A 556 16.18 27.97 26.88
N LYS A 557 16.49 27.60 28.13
CA LYS A 557 15.55 26.91 29.02
C LYS A 557 14.29 27.73 29.28
N ASN A 558 14.44 29.03 29.56
CA ASN A 558 13.30 29.91 29.84
C ASN A 558 12.42 30.12 28.59
N SER A 559 13.04 30.32 27.43
CA SER A 559 12.36 30.50 26.14
C SER A 559 11.59 29.24 25.74
N LEU A 560 12.21 28.06 25.82
CA LEU A 560 11.52 26.80 25.54
C LEU A 560 10.40 26.52 26.55
N LYS A 561 10.60 26.78 27.84
CA LYS A 561 9.52 26.66 28.84
C LYS A 561 8.34 27.56 28.52
N THR A 562 8.61 28.81 28.15
CA THR A 562 7.55 29.77 27.77
C THR A 562 6.79 29.29 26.54
N LEU A 563 7.51 28.85 25.52
CA LEU A 563 6.95 28.31 24.28
C LEU A 563 6.11 27.06 24.56
N PHE A 564 6.65 26.08 25.29
CA PHE A 564 5.95 24.82 25.57
C PHE A 564 4.72 25.04 26.45
N THR A 565 4.79 25.96 27.42
CA THR A 565 3.66 26.34 28.28
C THR A 565 2.57 27.10 27.49
N ALA A 566 2.95 27.91 26.50
CA ALA A 566 1.98 28.56 25.62
C ALA A 566 1.21 27.55 24.75
N VAL A 567 1.86 26.46 24.34
CA VAL A 567 1.23 25.37 23.57
C VAL A 567 0.35 24.50 24.47
N ASN A 568 0.84 24.11 25.64
CA ASN A 568 0.10 23.30 26.60
C ASN A 568 0.40 23.75 28.05
N PRO A 569 -0.49 24.56 28.66
CA PRO A 569 -0.30 25.13 30.00
C PRO A 569 -0.60 24.14 31.14
N GLN A 570 -1.16 22.96 30.84
CA GLN A 570 -1.46 21.93 31.84
C GLN A 570 -0.23 21.10 32.22
N ARG A 571 0.87 21.27 31.48
CA ARG A 571 2.10 20.50 31.63
C ARG A 571 3.25 21.34 32.13
N THR A 572 4.16 20.68 32.84
CA THR A 572 5.46 21.23 33.23
C THR A 572 6.57 20.50 32.49
N TYR A 573 7.67 21.22 32.25
CA TYR A 573 8.78 20.74 31.42
C TYR A 573 10.08 20.88 32.19
N GLU A 574 10.75 19.76 32.42
CA GLU A 574 12.11 19.71 32.94
C GLU A 574 13.08 19.50 31.80
N MET A 575 14.20 20.22 31.84
CA MET A 575 15.18 20.26 30.76
C MET A 575 16.57 20.17 31.37
N ASP A 576 17.35 19.19 30.91
CA ASP A 576 18.76 19.02 31.25
C ASP A 576 19.64 19.72 30.21
N LEU A 577 20.47 20.65 30.67
CA LEU A 577 21.33 21.48 29.82
C LEU A 577 22.78 20.97 29.78
N SER A 578 23.06 19.82 30.42
CA SER A 578 24.40 19.27 30.63
C SER A 578 25.12 18.95 29.31
N GLU A 579 24.40 18.40 28.33
CA GLU A 579 24.96 17.97 27.03
C GLU A 579 24.97 19.07 25.95
N LEU A 580 24.60 20.30 26.32
CA LEU A 580 24.60 21.44 25.40
C LEU A 580 26.01 22.02 25.23
N ARG A 581 26.33 22.35 23.98
CA ARG A 581 27.59 22.96 23.54
C ARG A 581 27.35 24.17 22.63
N LYS A 582 28.31 25.09 22.64
CA LYS A 582 28.34 26.24 21.72
C LYS A 582 28.86 25.79 20.36
N SER A 583 28.22 26.21 19.28
CA SER A 583 28.65 25.90 17.90
C SER A 583 28.33 27.06 16.99
N GLY A 584 29.37 27.81 16.60
CA GLY A 584 29.20 29.07 15.87
C GLY A 584 28.48 30.12 16.72
N ASP A 585 27.42 30.68 16.16
CA ASP A 585 26.48 31.61 16.78
C ASP A 585 25.30 30.91 17.49
N GLY A 586 25.27 29.58 17.52
CA GLY A 586 24.17 28.80 18.07
C GLY A 586 24.50 27.94 19.29
N ILE A 587 23.43 27.45 19.92
CA ILE A 587 23.47 26.38 20.92
C ILE A 587 23.06 25.07 20.23
N THR A 588 23.79 23.98 20.47
CA THR A 588 23.54 22.64 19.92
C THR A 588 23.86 21.56 20.94
N GLY A 589 23.65 20.29 20.59
CA GLY A 589 23.82 19.14 21.48
C GLY A 589 22.50 18.40 21.72
N THR A 590 22.48 17.59 22.77
CA THR A 590 21.28 16.88 23.22
C THR A 590 20.61 17.69 24.32
N LEU A 591 19.30 17.87 24.20
CA LEU A 591 18.46 18.45 25.25
C LEU A 591 17.45 17.39 25.72
N PRO A 592 17.74 16.64 26.78
CA PRO A 592 16.75 15.78 27.42
C PRO A 592 15.61 16.62 27.99
N VAL A 593 14.37 16.23 27.68
CA VAL A 593 13.14 16.88 28.14
C VAL A 593 12.26 15.84 28.84
N THR A 594 11.89 16.13 30.08
CA THR A 594 10.89 15.36 30.83
C THR A 594 9.60 16.17 30.91
N VAL A 595 8.49 15.54 30.54
CA VAL A 595 7.16 16.16 30.52
C VAL A 595 6.33 15.63 31.68
N GLN A 596 5.77 16.55 32.45
CA GLN A 596 4.99 16.29 33.65
C GLN A 596 3.59 16.87 33.52
N GLU A 597 2.63 16.25 34.20
CA GLU A 597 1.26 16.76 34.36
C GLU A 597 0.81 16.49 35.78
N ALA A 598 0.32 17.54 36.48
CA ALA A 598 -0.04 17.48 37.89
C ALA A 598 1.06 16.86 38.80
N GLY A 599 2.34 17.14 38.49
CA GLY A 599 3.50 16.64 39.24
C GLY A 599 3.87 15.17 39.01
N THR A 600 3.24 14.50 38.03
CA THR A 600 3.60 13.14 37.62
C THR A 600 4.36 13.17 36.30
N ASP A 601 5.52 12.51 36.24
CA ASP A 601 6.27 12.30 35.00
C ASP A 601 5.44 11.44 34.03
N LEU A 602 5.20 11.95 32.82
CA LEU A 602 4.42 11.24 31.80
C LEU A 602 5.33 10.51 30.82
N PHE A 603 6.23 11.27 30.19
CA PHE A 603 7.16 10.78 29.18
C PHE A 603 8.37 11.71 29.10
N SER A 604 9.45 11.22 28.52
CA SER A 604 10.65 11.99 28.20
C SER A 604 11.05 11.80 26.75
N PHE A 605 11.81 12.74 26.20
CA PHE A 605 12.43 12.62 24.89
C PHE A 605 13.69 13.48 24.83
N ASP A 606 14.60 13.14 23.92
CA ASP A 606 15.81 13.90 23.66
C ASP A 606 15.63 14.72 22.39
N PHE A 607 15.81 16.04 22.49
CA PHE A 607 15.90 16.91 21.32
C PHE A 607 17.37 17.10 20.93
N CYS A 608 17.79 16.39 19.88
CA CYS A 608 19.17 16.38 19.41
C CYS A 608 19.34 17.34 18.24
N ILE A 609 20.30 18.26 18.35
CA ILE A 609 20.65 19.18 17.27
C ILE A 609 22.15 19.14 16.99
N GLU A 610 22.49 18.93 15.71
CA GLU A 610 23.81 19.16 15.14
C GLU A 610 23.79 20.42 14.28
N PHE A 611 24.66 21.37 14.57
CA PHE A 611 24.65 22.70 13.95
C PHE A 611 24.70 22.64 12.43
N LYS A 612 23.66 23.17 11.75
CA LYS A 612 23.58 23.23 10.28
C LYS A 612 23.80 21.88 9.58
N ARG A 613 23.48 20.78 10.25
CA ARG A 613 23.63 19.43 9.69
C ARG A 613 22.37 18.60 9.89
N HIS A 614 21.99 18.34 11.14
CA HIS A 614 20.92 17.41 11.46
C HIS A 614 20.16 17.84 12.71
N SER A 615 18.91 17.40 12.81
CA SER A 615 18.07 17.55 13.98
C SER A 615 17.12 16.36 14.03
N GLU A 616 16.87 15.85 15.23
CA GLU A 616 15.97 14.72 15.44
C GLU A 616 15.46 14.65 16.89
N ILE A 617 14.43 13.82 17.09
CA ILE A 617 13.93 13.44 18.40
C ILE A 617 14.31 11.98 18.65
N ARG A 618 15.00 11.72 19.76
CA ARG A 618 15.45 10.38 20.17
C ARG A 618 14.88 9.99 21.53
N ASN A 619 15.01 8.72 21.89
CA ASN A 619 14.75 8.19 23.23
C ASN A 619 13.39 8.59 23.82
N LEU A 620 12.36 8.71 22.97
CA LEU A 620 11.01 8.99 23.45
C LEU A 620 10.53 7.80 24.29
N THR A 621 10.44 8.04 25.60
CA THR A 621 10.19 7.01 26.61
C THR A 621 8.95 7.37 27.40
N ILE A 622 8.04 6.42 27.56
CA ILE A 622 6.88 6.58 28.44
C ILE A 622 7.36 6.30 29.87
N LEU A 623 7.29 7.31 30.74
CA LEU A 623 7.83 7.26 32.11
C LEU A 623 6.77 6.87 33.13
N LYS A 624 5.52 7.27 32.88
CA LYS A 624 4.41 6.79 33.68
C LYS A 624 4.25 5.31 33.39
N GLU A 625 4.34 4.47 34.43
CA GLU A 625 3.74 3.14 34.42
C GLU A 625 2.22 3.32 34.27
N THR A 626 1.77 3.61 33.05
CA THR A 626 0.47 3.15 32.64
C THR A 626 0.55 1.65 32.75
N GLU A 627 -0.34 1.03 33.53
CA GLU A 627 -0.67 -0.40 33.43
C GLU A 627 -1.19 -0.66 32.00
N VAL A 628 -0.33 -0.49 31.00
CA VAL A 628 -0.62 -0.89 29.63
C VAL A 628 -0.63 -2.39 29.71
N ALA A 629 -1.83 -2.95 29.61
CA ALA A 629 -1.97 -4.39 29.56
C ALA A 629 -1.20 -4.89 28.33
N ASP A 630 -0.07 -5.56 28.58
CA ASP A 630 0.69 -6.24 27.55
C ASP A 630 0.05 -7.60 27.32
N TYR A 631 -0.71 -7.71 26.23
CA TYR A 631 -1.37 -8.95 25.82
C TYR A 631 -0.49 -9.85 24.95
N THR A 632 0.81 -9.55 24.83
CA THR A 632 1.77 -10.39 24.10
C THR A 632 1.81 -11.83 24.63
N PRO A 633 1.82 -12.10 25.94
CA PRO A 633 1.80 -13.48 26.45
C PRO A 633 0.57 -14.27 25.99
N GLU A 634 -0.62 -13.66 26.01
CA GLU A 634 -1.87 -14.23 25.55
C GLU A 634 -1.80 -14.51 24.04
N LEU A 635 -1.41 -13.51 23.23
CA LEU A 635 -1.29 -13.64 21.78
C LEU A 635 -0.22 -14.64 21.35
N THR A 636 0.86 -14.78 22.11
CA THR A 636 1.95 -15.73 21.80
C THR A 636 1.58 -17.16 22.16
N SER A 637 0.87 -17.37 23.28
CA SER A 637 0.48 -18.70 23.77
C SER A 637 -0.80 -19.26 23.15
N HIS A 638 -1.66 -18.41 22.58
CA HIS A 638 -2.94 -18.82 22.00
C HIS A 638 -2.77 -19.72 20.76
N ARG A 639 -3.57 -20.80 20.67
CA ARG A 639 -3.62 -21.69 19.49
C ARG A 639 -4.35 -21.01 18.33
N ASN A 640 -3.70 -20.96 17.17
CA ASN A 640 -3.99 -20.21 15.94
C ASN A 640 -5.40 -19.61 15.75
N THR A 641 -5.41 -18.32 15.44
CA THR A 641 -6.50 -17.58 14.79
C THR A 641 -6.11 -17.08 13.41
N VAL A 642 -4.82 -16.77 13.23
CA VAL A 642 -4.24 -16.29 11.99
C VAL A 642 -3.75 -17.49 11.16
N HIS A 643 -4.26 -17.60 9.95
CA HIS A 643 -3.85 -18.61 8.98
C HIS A 643 -2.49 -18.26 8.39
N GLY A 644 -1.53 -19.18 8.54
CA GLY A 644 -0.17 -18.98 8.02
C GLY A 644 -0.14 -18.85 6.49
N SER A 645 0.79 -18.05 5.97
CA SER A 645 0.94 -17.76 4.53
C SER A 645 -0.27 -17.09 3.86
N THR A 646 -1.15 -16.44 4.63
CA THR A 646 -2.28 -15.65 4.13
C THR A 646 -2.11 -14.17 4.48
N ALA A 647 -2.99 -13.32 3.92
CA ALA A 647 -3.05 -11.90 4.25
C ALA A 647 -3.29 -11.60 5.74
N GLU A 648 -3.84 -12.55 6.51
CA GLU A 648 -4.08 -12.39 7.95
C GLU A 648 -2.78 -12.20 8.75
N GLU A 649 -1.63 -12.68 8.24
CA GLU A 649 -0.33 -12.49 8.90
C GLU A 649 0.09 -11.02 9.03
N ALA A 650 -0.56 -10.10 8.31
CA ALA A 650 -0.38 -8.66 8.52
C ALA A 650 -0.74 -8.22 9.95
N LEU A 651 -1.61 -8.96 10.66
CA LEU A 651 -1.91 -8.72 12.07
C LEU A 651 -0.67 -8.88 12.98
N TRP A 652 0.24 -9.79 12.62
CA TRP A 652 1.48 -9.98 13.37
C TRP A 652 2.47 -8.82 13.20
N LEU A 653 2.36 -8.08 12.11
CA LEU A 653 3.18 -6.89 11.85
C LEU A 653 2.78 -5.70 12.72
N LEU A 654 1.57 -5.68 13.25
CA LEU A 654 1.11 -4.65 14.18
C LEU A 654 1.78 -4.79 15.55
N GLY A 655 2.24 -6.00 15.89
CA GLY A 655 3.00 -6.27 17.11
C GLY A 655 4.38 -5.64 17.02
N GLY A 656 4.65 -4.63 17.85
CA GLY A 656 5.96 -3.96 17.89
C GLY A 656 7.11 -4.81 18.46
N ASN A 657 6.82 -6.03 18.96
CA ASN A 657 7.83 -6.91 19.55
C ASN A 657 8.21 -8.09 18.64
N GLU A 658 9.44 -8.58 18.81
CA GLU A 658 9.98 -9.69 18.01
C GLU A 658 9.18 -10.99 18.19
N ALA A 659 8.56 -11.20 19.36
CA ALA A 659 7.80 -12.42 19.64
C ALA A 659 6.60 -12.57 18.70
N LEU A 660 5.82 -11.50 18.52
CA LEU A 660 4.69 -11.49 17.58
C LEU A 660 5.18 -11.51 16.13
N GLN A 661 6.19 -10.72 15.79
CA GLN A 661 6.72 -10.67 14.42
C GLN A 661 7.31 -12.02 13.97
N SER A 662 7.87 -12.82 14.89
CA SER A 662 8.38 -14.15 14.60
C SER A 662 7.30 -15.16 14.17
N LYS A 663 6.01 -14.85 14.40
CA LYS A 663 4.87 -15.64 13.94
C LYS A 663 4.50 -15.41 12.48
N ALA A 664 5.04 -14.38 11.82
CA ALA A 664 4.83 -14.18 10.38
C ALA A 664 5.71 -15.16 9.60
N HIS A 665 5.09 -16.13 8.90
CA HIS A 665 5.80 -17.15 8.15
C HIS A 665 6.07 -16.71 6.70
N HIS A 666 5.23 -15.81 6.17
CA HIS A 666 5.34 -15.39 4.79
C HIS A 666 6.62 -14.56 4.57
N PRO A 667 7.47 -14.89 3.58
CA PRO A 667 8.78 -14.26 3.40
C PRO A 667 8.74 -12.72 3.27
N LEU A 668 7.70 -12.18 2.63
CA LEU A 668 7.52 -10.73 2.48
C LEU A 668 7.23 -10.02 3.81
N HIS A 669 6.41 -10.60 4.69
CA HIS A 669 6.15 -10.04 6.02
C HIS A 669 7.39 -10.11 6.91
N ALA A 670 8.19 -11.16 6.77
CA ALA A 670 9.46 -11.28 7.49
C ALA A 670 10.52 -10.24 7.05
N LEU A 671 10.49 -9.81 5.78
CA LEU A 671 11.41 -8.80 5.23
C LEU A 671 11.04 -7.38 5.65
N PHE A 672 9.75 -7.07 5.69
CA PHE A 672 9.25 -5.70 5.90
C PHE A 672 8.36 -5.65 7.12
N LYS A 673 9.02 -5.71 8.28
CA LYS A 673 8.40 -5.69 9.60
C LYS A 673 7.80 -4.34 9.98
N LEU A 674 8.24 -3.27 9.32
CA LEU A 674 7.85 -1.88 9.59
C LEU A 674 7.60 -1.14 8.27
N GLY A 675 6.81 -0.08 8.32
CA GLY A 675 6.62 0.86 7.21
C GLY A 675 7.92 1.56 6.81
N LEU A 676 8.19 1.71 5.50
CA LEU A 676 9.39 2.36 4.95
C LEU A 676 9.20 3.86 4.71
N SER A 677 8.71 4.55 5.75
CA SER A 677 8.27 5.95 5.69
C SER A 677 9.36 7.00 5.90
N ASP A 678 10.59 6.59 6.22
CA ASP A 678 11.73 7.49 6.43
C ASP A 678 13.06 6.86 6.04
N ASN A 679 14.16 7.59 6.17
CA ASN A 679 15.47 7.05 5.82
C ASN A 679 15.92 5.93 6.78
N ASN A 680 15.59 5.98 8.08
CA ASN A 680 16.04 4.98 9.06
C ASN A 680 15.41 3.61 8.78
N SER A 681 14.08 3.56 8.64
CA SER A 681 13.33 2.36 8.29
C SER A 681 13.81 1.73 6.97
N ARG A 682 14.22 2.56 5.99
CA ARG A 682 14.80 2.08 4.73
C ARG A 682 16.20 1.50 4.91
N ILE A 683 17.04 2.12 5.74
CA ILE A 683 18.37 1.58 6.09
C ILE A 683 18.22 0.23 6.80
N ASP A 684 17.29 0.13 7.75
CA ASP A 684 16.99 -1.12 8.47
C ASP A 684 16.48 -2.22 7.51
N ALA A 685 15.65 -1.84 6.54
CA ALA A 685 15.19 -2.76 5.49
C ALA A 685 16.34 -3.24 4.59
N LEU A 686 17.31 -2.38 4.26
CA LEU A 686 18.52 -2.80 3.53
C LEU A 686 19.36 -3.79 4.33
N GLY A 687 19.52 -3.56 5.64
CA GLY A 687 20.16 -4.51 6.54
C GLY A 687 19.42 -5.86 6.59
N THR A 688 18.09 -5.82 6.66
CA THR A 688 17.24 -7.02 6.64
C THR A 688 17.36 -7.78 5.32
N LEU A 689 17.37 -7.07 4.19
CA LEU A 689 17.60 -7.65 2.86
C LEU A 689 18.98 -8.31 2.75
N HIS A 690 20.03 -7.66 3.24
CA HIS A 690 21.38 -8.22 3.29
C HIS A 690 21.43 -9.53 4.08
N ASN A 691 20.90 -9.51 5.30
CA ASN A 691 20.91 -10.66 6.22
C ASN A 691 20.14 -11.86 5.67
N ASN A 692 19.14 -11.64 4.80
CA ASN A 692 18.33 -12.70 4.21
C ASN A 692 18.77 -13.11 2.80
N TYR A 693 19.77 -12.44 2.21
CA TYR A 693 20.15 -12.62 0.81
C TYR A 693 20.54 -14.06 0.46
N GLU A 694 21.39 -14.71 1.26
CA GLU A 694 21.84 -16.07 0.95
C GLU A 694 20.71 -17.11 1.06
N ASN A 695 19.78 -16.93 2.01
CA ASN A 695 18.59 -17.79 2.13
C ASN A 695 17.70 -17.66 0.88
N TRP A 696 17.51 -16.44 0.38
CA TRP A 696 16.70 -16.17 -0.80
C TRP A 696 17.33 -16.69 -2.08
N LYS A 697 18.62 -16.45 -2.25
CA LYS A 697 19.43 -16.99 -3.36
C LYS A 697 19.38 -18.51 -3.39
N ALA A 698 19.45 -19.18 -2.23
CA ALA A 698 19.35 -20.64 -2.13
C ALA A 698 17.96 -21.18 -2.48
N SER A 699 16.89 -20.43 -2.19
CA SER A 699 15.50 -20.83 -2.48
C SER A 699 15.12 -20.74 -3.97
N GLY A 700 16.02 -20.28 -4.84
CA GLY A 700 15.72 -20.04 -6.26
C GLY A 700 14.83 -18.83 -6.50
N GLN A 701 14.57 -18.02 -5.47
CA GLN A 701 13.85 -16.76 -5.61
C GLN A 701 14.62 -15.78 -6.50
N ASN A 702 13.88 -15.03 -7.29
CA ASN A 702 14.39 -14.30 -8.44
C ASN A 702 15.35 -13.18 -8.02
N ILE A 703 16.67 -13.35 -8.25
CA ILE A 703 17.69 -12.30 -8.03
C ILE A 703 17.30 -10.97 -8.69
N SER A 704 16.54 -10.99 -9.79
CA SER A 704 15.99 -9.79 -10.43
C SER A 704 15.04 -9.00 -9.52
N LEU A 705 14.22 -9.71 -8.73
CA LEU A 705 13.30 -9.11 -7.77
C LEU A 705 14.08 -8.39 -6.66
N PHE A 706 15.08 -9.06 -6.07
CA PHE A 706 15.96 -8.46 -5.06
C PHE A 706 16.66 -7.20 -5.57
N LYS A 707 17.22 -7.25 -6.78
CA LYS A 707 17.82 -6.06 -7.43
C LYS A 707 16.81 -4.92 -7.61
N THR A 708 15.56 -5.24 -7.89
CA THR A 708 14.51 -4.23 -8.05
C THR A 708 14.09 -3.66 -6.69
N MET A 709 13.99 -4.48 -5.63
CA MET A 709 13.76 -4.00 -4.26
C MET A 709 14.85 -3.02 -3.82
N LEU A 710 16.13 -3.42 -3.97
CA LEU A 710 17.27 -2.54 -3.67
C LEU A 710 17.19 -1.22 -4.44
N ARG A 711 16.95 -1.28 -5.75
CA ARG A 711 16.83 -0.09 -6.59
C ARG A 711 15.71 0.83 -6.10
N ASN A 712 14.55 0.28 -5.76
CA ASN A 712 13.40 1.07 -5.33
C ASN A 712 13.66 1.73 -3.98
N ILE A 713 14.23 1.00 -3.00
CA ILE A 713 14.59 1.55 -1.69
C ILE A 713 15.64 2.65 -1.83
N LEU A 714 16.76 2.38 -2.53
CA LEU A 714 17.86 3.33 -2.70
C LEU A 714 17.44 4.59 -3.48
N SER A 715 16.47 4.47 -4.39
CA SER A 715 15.99 5.62 -5.17
C SER A 715 15.22 6.65 -4.35
N ASP A 716 14.76 6.26 -3.16
CA ASP A 716 13.91 7.07 -2.28
C ASP A 716 14.69 7.60 -1.05
N ILE A 717 16.00 7.31 -0.98
CA ILE A 717 16.91 7.80 0.06
C ILE A 717 17.26 9.27 -0.17
N SER A 718 17.39 10.02 0.93
CA SER A 718 17.79 11.43 0.91
C SER A 718 19.30 11.61 0.75
N TRP A 719 19.82 11.35 -0.45
CA TRP A 719 21.26 11.42 -0.76
C TRP A 719 21.92 12.79 -0.55
N ASN A 720 21.13 13.86 -0.41
CA ASN A 720 21.64 15.20 -0.12
C ASN A 720 21.86 15.43 1.39
N ASP A 721 21.36 14.54 2.26
CA ASP A 721 21.60 14.59 3.70
C ASP A 721 22.85 13.78 4.05
N MET A 722 23.89 14.46 4.52
CA MET A 722 25.16 13.84 4.87
C MET A 722 25.00 12.80 5.98
N HIS A 723 24.11 13.03 6.95
CA HIS A 723 23.90 12.08 8.04
C HIS A 723 23.30 10.75 7.54
N THR A 724 22.31 10.84 6.66
CA THR A 724 21.75 9.68 5.96
C THR A 724 22.82 8.94 5.14
N VAL A 725 23.68 9.67 4.40
CA VAL A 725 24.77 9.07 3.61
C VAL A 725 25.77 8.35 4.49
N GLU A 726 26.18 8.95 5.62
CA GLU A 726 27.07 8.32 6.60
C GLU A 726 26.43 7.04 7.18
N SER A 727 25.14 7.08 7.50
CA SER A 727 24.39 5.98 8.12
C SER A 727 24.11 4.80 7.19
N ILE A 728 23.83 5.07 5.91
CA ILE A 728 23.53 4.02 4.91
C ILE A 728 24.80 3.37 4.33
N SER A 729 25.94 4.06 4.39
CA SER A 729 27.21 3.60 3.79
C SER A 729 27.62 2.19 4.23
N PRO A 730 27.56 1.81 5.52
CA PRO A 730 27.88 0.44 5.95
C PRO A 730 26.96 -0.62 5.33
N ALA A 731 25.65 -0.35 5.29
CA ALA A 731 24.67 -1.27 4.70
C ALA A 731 24.93 -1.49 3.20
N ILE A 732 25.28 -0.43 2.47
CA ILE A 732 25.62 -0.51 1.04
C ILE A 732 26.94 -1.24 0.80
N LEU A 733 27.97 -1.00 1.62
CA LEU A 733 29.26 -1.68 1.46
C LEU A 733 29.17 -3.18 1.72
N ASN A 734 28.21 -3.61 2.55
CA ASN A 734 27.96 -5.01 2.85
C ASN A 734 27.14 -5.73 1.75
N LEU A 735 26.26 -5.00 1.06
CA LEU A 735 25.42 -5.50 -0.05
C LEU A 735 26.23 -5.66 -1.35
#